data_AF-A0A971GKG6-F1
#
_entry.id   AF-A0A971GKG6-F1
#
_cell.length_a   1.000
_cell.length_b   1.000
_cell.length_c   1.000
_cell.angle_alpha   90.00
_cell.angle_beta   90.00
_cell.angle_gamma   90.00
#
_symmetry.space_group_name_H-M   'P 1'
#
loop_
_entity.id
_entity.type
_entity.pdbx_description
1 polymer ?
#
loop_
_entity_poly.entity_id
_entity_poly.type
_entity_poly.pdbx_seq_one_letter_code
_entity_poly.pdbx_strand_id
1 'polypeptide(L)'
;MIRAYSKIKKISIIGAGSWGTAVAKVIAENRPDLLVLMWAYEKATVNSINTRSQNTEFLPGVRLPSNIKATSHLSESVENTKCIIIATPSKVIPDTVTKLSYIIKDDIPIAYLTKGFCRIGNEILTISQSIAKVMPSFADRISCIYGPSHAEEVVNYYHTCLTVAGKSEDDRKFFMDLLNCDYISCRETADIIGVDLGGTLKNPAAIAAGIISRLPRCGDNLAGALMAESLKEMLRLGRVMGGEADTIVDITGTGDLVATALSDHSRNRRFGKEIAGQILEKGTTLSMTDKIYLRLNPDYVLEKMAKNLSYLAEGAYAIEPLMELADRYSVAIPVYRSLYEVLLNKKEPSLLIETIKDPDRFHEIYATSKMHVKEKKKGLEKLKGKYFKKIILARITAKYLPADHLHETGEPDIVNHMKKHLQEREGGGTSLFFRNELKLITSINAANAEKVIRKLSAIYLKQISDQNNPLISRLFLKALDLLYIRNRMLGYKNRIKITGEIHRIFNIKERFNTLYVMRHKNVNDFFYYLYAIKHNSLSLPRFFVPDTVKPGFFYRYILRRSGGFIVHTSKLENHIYRECLIQYLSALISHGVPVLFFPELKPATESVISSLGENFFQILNGVMFQESTEIALVPGEISYNNLVNESAVKPVMKEAVTVNFSNPLFLSDFTRETNMLVSVPDHLRDVWIADEVILPHHILCGMLEENNYIIQTDKLKKGINRFINSRGIVLDKNRKHIFHEGMKFLVKNGIVSRKDNYITSIENETIKRLSSVINMKAASLEQK
;
A
#
# COMPACT_ATOMS: atom_id res chain seq x y z
N MET A 1 1.93 22.33 -47.63
CA MET A 1 3.11 22.29 -46.75
C MET A 1 4.10 21.15 -47.07
N ILE A 2 3.76 20.12 -47.85
CA ILE A 2 4.69 19.07 -48.31
C ILE A 2 5.96 19.64 -49.01
N ARG A 3 5.84 20.76 -49.74
CA ARG A 3 6.99 21.48 -50.35
C ARG A 3 7.93 22.19 -49.35
N ALA A 4 7.54 22.36 -48.08
CA ALA A 4 8.39 22.99 -47.07
C ALA A 4 9.43 22.02 -46.50
N TYR A 5 9.08 20.73 -46.43
CA TYR A 5 9.97 19.68 -45.90
C TYR A 5 10.97 19.13 -46.94
N SER A 6 10.82 19.46 -48.22
CA SER A 6 11.76 19.04 -49.27
C SER A 6 13.13 19.74 -49.19
N LYS A 7 13.28 20.76 -48.33
CA LYS A 7 14.53 21.52 -48.13
C LYS A 7 15.24 21.23 -46.81
N ILE A 8 14.79 20.25 -46.02
CA ILE A 8 15.54 19.87 -44.81
C ILE A 8 16.94 19.39 -45.22
N LYS A 9 17.95 19.72 -44.41
CA LYS A 9 19.34 19.31 -44.61
C LYS A 9 19.89 18.46 -43.46
N LYS A 10 19.18 18.47 -42.33
CA LYS A 10 19.54 17.74 -41.12
C LYS A 10 18.32 17.18 -40.42
N ILE A 11 18.42 15.95 -39.94
CA ILE A 11 17.50 15.31 -39.00
C ILE A 11 18.27 14.94 -37.74
N SER A 12 17.66 15.16 -36.58
CA SER A 12 18.26 14.81 -35.29
C SER A 12 17.60 13.56 -34.70
N ILE A 13 18.40 12.56 -34.36
CA ILE A 13 17.92 11.36 -33.65
C ILE A 13 18.49 11.36 -32.25
N ILE A 14 17.64 11.51 -31.24
CA ILE A 14 18.03 11.62 -29.84
C ILE A 14 17.99 10.22 -29.23
N GLY A 15 19.16 9.57 -29.17
CA GLY A 15 19.32 8.20 -28.70
C GLY A 15 19.93 7.29 -29.78
N ALA A 16 21.05 6.65 -29.46
CA ALA A 16 21.79 5.77 -30.37
C ALA A 16 21.79 4.30 -29.92
N GLY A 17 20.65 3.82 -29.42
CA GLY A 17 20.43 2.39 -29.19
C GLY A 17 20.14 1.63 -30.48
N SER A 18 20.04 0.30 -30.40
CA SER A 18 19.77 -0.61 -31.55
C SER A 18 18.71 -0.09 -32.54
N TRP A 19 17.51 0.22 -32.04
CA TRP A 19 16.41 0.71 -32.89
C TRP A 19 16.62 2.13 -33.43
N GLY A 20 17.13 3.06 -32.61
CA GLY A 20 17.47 4.40 -33.08
C GLY A 20 18.53 4.40 -34.19
N THR A 21 19.51 3.50 -34.10
CA THR A 21 20.52 3.30 -35.16
C THR A 21 19.94 2.65 -36.41
N ALA A 22 19.05 1.67 -36.28
CA ALA A 22 18.37 1.06 -37.43
C ALA A 22 17.54 2.10 -38.20
N VAL A 23 16.74 2.91 -37.50
CA VAL A 23 15.98 4.01 -38.10
C VAL A 23 16.90 5.07 -38.72
N ALA A 24 18.02 5.40 -38.06
CA ALA A 24 19.02 6.31 -38.63
C ALA A 24 19.56 5.79 -39.97
N LYS A 25 19.88 4.49 -40.05
CA LYS A 25 20.33 3.83 -41.29
C LYS A 25 19.28 3.92 -42.39
N VAL A 26 18.04 3.55 -42.10
CA VAL A 26 16.91 3.63 -43.05
C VAL A 26 16.78 5.04 -43.62
N ILE A 27 16.70 6.05 -42.75
CA ILE A 27 16.53 7.45 -43.17
C ILE A 27 17.72 7.91 -44.00
N ALA A 28 18.94 7.56 -43.59
CA ALA A 28 20.16 7.95 -44.29
C ALA A 28 20.28 7.31 -45.68
N GLU A 29 19.83 6.07 -45.84
CA GLU A 29 19.77 5.36 -47.13
C GLU A 29 18.68 5.92 -48.05
N ASN A 30 17.48 6.17 -47.51
CA ASN A 30 16.35 6.75 -48.24
C ASN A 30 16.63 8.20 -48.68
N ARG A 31 17.44 8.93 -47.90
CA ARG A 31 17.75 10.34 -48.13
C ARG A 31 19.27 10.62 -48.04
N PRO A 32 20.05 10.24 -49.06
CA PRO A 32 21.50 10.47 -49.08
C PRO A 32 21.91 11.95 -49.03
N ASP A 33 20.99 12.86 -49.38
CA ASP A 33 21.18 14.31 -49.33
C ASP A 33 21.07 14.91 -47.91
N LEU A 34 20.63 14.12 -46.92
CA LEU A 34 20.42 14.56 -45.55
C LEU A 34 21.55 14.13 -44.62
N LEU A 35 21.94 15.02 -43.73
CA LEU A 35 22.74 14.68 -42.56
C LEU A 35 21.83 14.10 -41.46
N VAL A 36 22.06 12.85 -41.06
CA VAL A 36 21.42 12.25 -39.90
C VAL A 36 22.36 12.37 -38.71
N LEU A 37 22.05 13.27 -37.78
CA LEU A 37 22.87 13.53 -36.60
C LEU A 37 22.26 12.85 -35.37
N MET A 38 22.95 11.83 -34.87
CA MET A 38 22.55 11.08 -33.69
C MET A 38 23.15 11.68 -32.42
N TRP A 39 22.33 11.88 -31.39
CA TRP A 39 22.83 12.12 -30.04
C TRP A 39 23.00 10.80 -29.31
N ALA A 40 24.18 10.56 -28.76
CA ALA A 40 24.45 9.41 -27.90
C ALA A 40 25.05 9.89 -26.58
N TYR A 41 24.61 9.30 -25.47
CA TYR A 41 25.15 9.64 -24.15
C TYR A 41 26.57 9.08 -23.98
N GLU A 42 26.81 7.87 -24.47
CA GLU A 42 28.09 7.17 -24.38
C GLU A 42 29.07 7.70 -25.43
N LYS A 43 30.20 8.28 -24.97
CA LYS A 43 31.28 8.73 -25.86
C LYS A 43 31.84 7.61 -26.74
N ALA A 44 31.84 6.37 -26.24
CA ALA A 44 32.28 5.20 -27.01
C ALA A 44 31.41 4.99 -28.26
N THR A 45 30.09 5.08 -28.13
CA THR A 45 29.13 5.00 -29.24
C THR A 45 29.37 6.12 -30.26
N VAL A 46 29.55 7.36 -29.79
CA VAL A 46 29.87 8.50 -30.67
C VAL A 46 31.14 8.25 -31.47
N ASN A 47 32.22 7.85 -30.78
CA ASN A 47 33.51 7.58 -31.41
C ASN A 47 33.40 6.45 -32.43
N SER A 48 32.72 5.35 -32.09
CA SER A 48 32.53 4.22 -33.00
C SER A 48 31.78 4.63 -34.27
N ILE A 49 30.67 5.37 -34.14
CA ILE A 49 29.88 5.81 -35.29
C ILE A 49 30.73 6.71 -36.19
N ASN A 50 31.44 7.68 -35.63
CA ASN A 50 32.17 8.67 -36.40
C ASN A 50 33.47 8.14 -37.04
N THR A 51 34.17 7.21 -36.37
CA THR A 51 35.49 6.71 -36.82
C THR A 51 35.42 5.37 -37.55
N ARG A 52 34.44 4.52 -37.21
CA ARG A 52 34.29 3.17 -37.79
C ARG A 52 33.05 3.03 -38.68
N SER A 53 32.21 4.08 -38.77
CA SER A 53 30.93 4.02 -39.47
C SER A 53 30.07 2.84 -38.98
N GLN A 54 30.08 2.59 -37.68
CA GLN A 54 29.38 1.47 -37.04
C GLN A 54 29.02 1.81 -35.60
N ASN A 55 27.89 1.31 -35.11
CA ASN A 55 27.56 1.35 -33.68
C ASN A 55 27.95 0.01 -33.02
N THR A 56 29.21 -0.14 -32.59
CA THR A 56 29.69 -1.41 -32.03
C THR A 56 29.04 -1.79 -30.71
N GLU A 57 28.53 -0.81 -29.97
CA GLU A 57 27.95 -1.03 -28.65
C GLU A 57 26.53 -1.60 -28.73
N PHE A 58 25.70 -1.04 -29.62
CA PHE A 58 24.26 -1.31 -29.63
C PHE A 58 23.74 -1.97 -30.91
N LEU A 59 24.51 -1.96 -32.00
CA LEU A 59 24.15 -2.63 -33.26
C LEU A 59 25.42 -3.12 -33.99
N PRO A 60 26.15 -4.08 -33.38
CA PRO A 60 27.41 -4.57 -33.95
C PRO A 60 27.19 -5.30 -35.28
N GLY A 61 28.20 -5.28 -36.14
CA GLY A 61 28.17 -5.95 -37.45
C GLY A 61 27.53 -5.11 -38.58
N VAL A 62 26.81 -4.03 -38.27
CA VAL A 62 26.14 -3.19 -39.27
C VAL A 62 27.01 -2.01 -39.70
N ARG A 63 27.19 -1.82 -41.01
CA ARG A 63 27.86 -0.64 -41.59
C ARG A 63 26.84 0.49 -41.77
N LEU A 64 27.19 1.67 -41.28
CA LEU A 64 26.36 2.87 -41.34
C LEU A 64 26.75 3.74 -42.55
N PRO A 65 25.77 4.35 -43.25
CA PRO A 65 26.00 5.34 -44.29
C PRO A 65 26.88 6.52 -43.82
N SER A 66 27.63 7.12 -44.75
CA SER A 66 28.59 8.20 -44.45
C SER A 66 27.94 9.51 -44.01
N ASN A 67 26.67 9.70 -44.35
CA ASN A 67 25.82 10.82 -43.94
C ASN A 67 25.19 10.63 -42.54
N ILE A 68 25.55 9.57 -41.82
CA ILE A 68 25.27 9.44 -40.39
C ILE A 68 26.47 9.95 -39.59
N LYS A 69 26.21 10.85 -38.64
CA LYS A 69 27.18 11.35 -37.66
C LYS A 69 26.61 11.23 -36.26
N ALA A 70 27.48 11.20 -35.26
CA ALA A 70 27.08 11.20 -33.86
C ALA A 70 27.74 12.34 -33.07
N THR A 71 27.05 12.84 -32.05
CA THR A 71 27.59 13.79 -31.06
C THR A 71 27.16 13.41 -29.65
N SER A 72 27.99 13.76 -28.64
CA SER A 72 27.62 13.67 -27.22
C SER A 72 26.92 14.94 -26.71
N HIS A 73 26.88 16.02 -27.49
CA HIS A 73 26.30 17.29 -27.08
C HIS A 73 24.86 17.42 -27.59
N LEU A 74 23.91 17.45 -26.65
CA LEU A 74 22.49 17.50 -27.00
C LEU A 74 22.13 18.77 -27.78
N SER A 75 22.72 19.93 -27.42
CA SER A 75 22.50 21.20 -28.12
C SER A 75 22.96 21.16 -29.58
N GLU A 76 24.15 20.65 -29.84
CA GLU A 76 24.70 20.48 -31.21
C GLU A 76 23.79 19.57 -32.05
N SER A 77 23.25 18.52 -31.43
CA SER A 77 22.39 17.57 -32.15
C SER A 77 21.16 18.25 -32.75
N VAL A 78 20.54 19.21 -32.05
CA VAL A 78 19.29 19.86 -32.46
C VAL A 78 19.45 21.25 -33.09
N GLU A 79 20.64 21.83 -33.06
CA GLU A 79 20.92 23.14 -33.67
C GLU A 79 20.56 23.16 -35.17
N ASN A 80 19.77 24.13 -35.65
CA ASN A 80 19.32 24.18 -37.06
C ASN A 80 18.62 22.91 -37.57
N THR A 81 18.12 22.05 -36.68
CA THR A 81 17.32 20.89 -37.09
C THR A 81 15.88 21.29 -37.37
N LYS A 82 15.25 20.62 -38.33
CA LYS A 82 13.84 20.86 -38.69
C LYS A 82 12.93 19.69 -38.36
N CYS A 83 13.48 18.63 -37.75
CA CYS A 83 12.76 17.46 -37.28
C CYS A 83 13.60 16.73 -36.22
N ILE A 84 12.92 16.18 -35.22
CA ILE A 84 13.53 15.37 -34.16
C ILE A 84 12.85 14.01 -34.06
N ILE A 85 13.64 12.94 -33.90
CA ILE A 85 13.17 11.61 -33.54
C ILE A 85 13.80 11.23 -32.20
N ILE A 86 12.99 10.95 -31.18
CA ILE A 86 13.44 10.55 -29.85
C ILE A 86 13.44 9.01 -29.77
N ALA A 87 14.59 8.43 -29.46
CA ALA A 87 14.82 6.99 -29.38
C ALA A 87 15.51 6.58 -28.07
N THR A 88 15.42 7.41 -27.03
CA THR A 88 15.97 7.11 -25.71
C THR A 88 15.06 6.17 -24.91
N PRO A 89 15.57 5.41 -23.93
CA PRO A 89 14.73 4.59 -23.06
C PRO A 89 13.68 5.42 -22.29
N SER A 90 12.51 4.85 -22.01
CA SER A 90 11.38 5.54 -21.36
C SER A 90 11.73 6.23 -20.03
N LYS A 91 12.61 5.62 -19.22
CA LYS A 91 13.07 6.18 -17.93
C LYS A 91 13.73 7.56 -18.05
N VAL A 92 14.40 7.85 -19.17
CA VAL A 92 15.15 9.09 -19.37
C VAL A 92 14.43 10.11 -20.25
N ILE A 93 13.23 9.77 -20.74
CA ILE A 93 12.43 10.67 -21.57
C ILE A 93 12.12 11.99 -20.84
N PRO A 94 11.64 12.01 -19.58
CA PRO A 94 11.32 13.27 -18.91
C PRO A 94 12.51 14.24 -18.86
N ASP A 95 13.69 13.75 -18.48
CA ASP A 95 14.91 14.55 -18.42
C ASP A 95 15.38 15.01 -19.80
N THR A 96 15.25 14.14 -20.81
CA THR A 96 15.65 14.44 -22.19
C THR A 96 14.76 15.52 -22.79
N VAL A 97 13.44 15.36 -22.69
CA VAL A 97 12.44 16.29 -23.21
C VAL A 97 12.52 17.64 -22.48
N THR A 98 12.77 17.64 -21.16
CA THR A 98 13.00 18.87 -20.40
C THR A 98 14.22 19.64 -20.90
N LYS A 99 15.31 18.96 -21.25
CA LYS A 99 16.48 19.64 -21.85
C LYS A 99 16.16 20.17 -23.24
N LEU A 100 15.47 19.37 -24.05
CA LEU A 100 15.04 19.76 -25.40
C LEU A 100 14.13 20.99 -25.38
N SER A 101 13.22 21.11 -24.41
CA SER A 101 12.31 22.24 -24.28
C SER A 101 13.01 23.58 -24.04
N TYR A 102 14.23 23.57 -23.50
CA TYR A 102 15.03 24.79 -23.32
C TYR A 102 15.80 25.20 -24.59
N ILE A 103 15.99 24.27 -25.53
CA ILE A 103 16.85 24.46 -26.71
C ILE A 103 15.99 24.72 -27.96
N ILE A 104 14.93 23.95 -28.15
CA ILE A 104 14.07 24.03 -29.33
C ILE A 104 13.06 25.16 -29.14
N LYS A 105 13.10 26.12 -30.05
CA LYS A 105 12.16 27.26 -30.07
C LYS A 105 11.27 27.30 -31.31
N ASP A 106 11.66 26.58 -32.35
CA ASP A 106 10.92 26.48 -33.61
C ASP A 106 9.82 25.41 -33.49
N ASP A 107 8.66 25.66 -34.13
CA ASP A 107 7.56 24.71 -34.25
C ASP A 107 7.89 23.59 -35.28
N ILE A 108 8.55 22.54 -34.81
CA ILE A 108 9.06 21.43 -35.63
C ILE A 108 8.38 20.09 -35.28
N PRO A 109 8.26 19.15 -36.24
CA PRO A 109 7.76 17.80 -35.98
C PRO A 109 8.68 17.03 -35.03
N ILE A 110 8.08 16.37 -34.04
CA ILE A 110 8.78 15.50 -33.08
C ILE A 110 8.16 14.11 -33.14
N ALA A 111 8.94 13.11 -33.55
CA ALA A 111 8.56 11.71 -33.40
C ALA A 111 9.26 11.07 -32.20
N TYR A 112 8.71 9.98 -31.68
CA TYR A 112 9.41 9.09 -30.77
C TYR A 112 9.22 7.61 -31.14
N LEU A 113 10.26 6.83 -30.84
CA LEU A 113 10.31 5.38 -31.02
C LEU A 113 10.19 4.63 -29.68
N THR A 114 10.35 5.36 -28.58
CA THR A 114 10.39 4.84 -27.22
C THR A 114 9.05 4.22 -26.83
N LYS A 115 9.07 2.99 -26.29
CA LYS A 115 7.90 2.29 -25.75
C LYS A 115 7.98 2.27 -24.22
N GLY A 116 6.89 2.53 -23.51
CA GLY A 116 6.87 2.55 -22.05
C GLY A 116 5.96 3.61 -21.43
N PHE A 117 6.06 3.71 -20.11
CA PHE A 117 5.42 4.76 -19.32
C PHE A 117 6.49 5.64 -18.68
N CYS A 118 6.15 6.90 -18.40
CA CYS A 118 7.00 7.79 -17.62
C CYS A 118 6.27 8.27 -16.37
N ARG A 119 7.04 8.56 -15.31
CA ARG A 119 6.54 9.20 -14.10
C ARG A 119 6.96 10.67 -14.10
N ILE A 120 5.99 11.58 -14.09
CA ILE A 120 6.21 13.03 -13.98
C ILE A 120 5.46 13.53 -12.74
N GLY A 121 6.20 13.87 -11.69
CA GLY A 121 5.63 14.15 -10.38
C GLY A 121 4.96 12.90 -9.79
N ASN A 122 3.65 12.97 -9.53
CA ASN A 122 2.84 11.85 -9.04
C ASN A 122 1.97 11.20 -10.14
N GLU A 123 2.25 11.50 -11.42
CA GLU A 123 1.47 10.98 -12.54
C GLU A 123 2.27 9.98 -13.34
N ILE A 124 1.64 8.84 -13.65
CA ILE A 124 2.05 7.92 -14.71
C ILE A 124 1.37 8.33 -16.00
N LEU A 125 2.16 8.50 -17.05
CA LEU A 125 1.72 8.98 -18.35
C LEU A 125 2.31 8.10 -19.47
N THR A 126 1.60 8.02 -20.60
CA THR A 126 2.19 7.46 -21.84
C THR A 126 3.32 8.35 -22.34
N ILE A 127 4.11 7.88 -23.31
CA ILE A 127 5.22 8.69 -23.84
C ILE A 127 4.69 9.95 -24.53
N SER A 128 3.64 9.85 -25.35
CA SER A 128 2.98 11.03 -25.94
C SER A 128 2.54 12.05 -24.89
N GLN A 129 1.82 11.60 -23.86
CA GLN A 129 1.35 12.46 -22.76
C GLN A 129 2.51 13.10 -22.00
N SER A 130 3.59 12.35 -21.79
CA SER A 130 4.79 12.83 -21.10
C SER A 130 5.48 13.95 -21.89
N ILE A 131 5.65 13.76 -23.20
CA ILE A 131 6.24 14.78 -24.08
C ILE A 131 5.32 16.01 -24.13
N ALA A 132 4.02 15.83 -24.35
CA ALA A 132 3.05 16.92 -24.40
C ALA A 132 2.99 17.71 -23.08
N LYS A 133 3.12 17.05 -21.93
CA LYS A 133 3.10 17.72 -20.62
C LYS A 133 4.33 18.59 -20.39
N VAL A 134 5.50 18.16 -20.84
CA VAL A 134 6.77 18.91 -20.69
C VAL A 134 6.91 19.98 -21.77
N MET A 135 6.42 19.71 -22.98
CA MET A 135 6.46 20.61 -24.14
C MET A 135 5.04 20.90 -24.67
N PRO A 136 4.19 21.66 -23.94
CA PRO A 136 2.79 21.87 -24.32
C PRO A 136 2.60 22.53 -25.69
N SER A 137 3.50 23.43 -26.09
CA SER A 137 3.45 24.10 -27.39
C SER A 137 3.68 23.16 -28.57
N PHE A 138 4.19 21.95 -28.33
CA PHE A 138 4.45 20.94 -29.34
C PHE A 138 3.42 19.82 -29.32
N ALA A 139 2.39 19.89 -28.46
CA ALA A 139 1.46 18.78 -28.24
C ALA A 139 0.81 18.24 -29.53
N ASP A 140 0.55 19.11 -30.51
CA ASP A 140 -0.06 18.73 -31.79
C ASP A 140 0.96 18.31 -32.87
N ARG A 141 2.26 18.48 -32.59
CA ARG A 141 3.39 18.10 -33.46
C ARG A 141 4.06 16.78 -33.06
N ILE A 142 3.51 16.11 -32.06
CA ILE A 142 4.04 14.84 -31.55
C ILE A 142 3.49 13.69 -32.39
N SER A 143 4.40 12.83 -32.85
CA SER A 143 4.09 11.55 -33.48
C SER A 143 4.84 10.39 -32.80
N CYS A 144 4.35 9.17 -32.94
CA CYS A 144 5.02 7.94 -32.55
C CYS A 144 5.18 7.03 -33.76
N ILE A 145 6.21 6.18 -33.76
CA ILE A 145 6.49 5.25 -34.87
C ILE A 145 6.72 3.86 -34.29
N TYR A 146 5.67 3.04 -34.30
CA TYR A 146 5.64 1.72 -33.66
C TYR A 146 5.32 0.62 -34.66
N GLY A 147 5.52 -0.64 -34.26
CA GLY A 147 5.22 -1.82 -35.06
C GLY A 147 6.09 -3.01 -34.66
N PRO A 148 5.84 -4.19 -35.24
CA PRO A 148 6.72 -5.35 -35.14
C PRO A 148 8.01 -5.06 -35.93
N SER A 149 9.04 -4.59 -35.25
CA SER A 149 10.19 -3.96 -35.89
C SER A 149 11.51 -4.31 -35.19
N HIS A 150 11.91 -5.58 -35.25
CA HIS A 150 13.21 -5.99 -34.73
C HIS A 150 14.33 -5.26 -35.49
N ALA A 151 15.22 -4.57 -34.76
CA ALA A 151 16.26 -3.74 -35.35
C ALA A 151 17.18 -4.57 -36.26
N GLU A 152 17.45 -5.81 -35.86
CA GLU A 152 18.28 -6.78 -36.57
C GLU A 152 17.66 -7.23 -37.90
N GLU A 153 16.32 -7.29 -38.00
CA GLU A 153 15.63 -7.61 -39.26
C GLU A 153 15.63 -6.41 -40.20
N VAL A 154 15.33 -5.22 -39.67
CA VAL A 154 15.25 -3.98 -40.44
C VAL A 154 16.60 -3.64 -41.10
N VAL A 155 17.72 -3.78 -40.37
CA VAL A 155 19.04 -3.47 -40.94
C VAL A 155 19.50 -4.47 -41.99
N ASN A 156 18.88 -5.65 -42.03
CA ASN A 156 19.10 -6.70 -43.02
C ASN A 156 18.03 -6.72 -44.12
N TYR A 157 17.26 -5.64 -44.27
CA TYR A 157 16.30 -5.44 -45.37
C TYR A 157 15.11 -6.41 -45.38
N TYR A 158 14.75 -6.99 -44.23
CA TYR A 158 13.52 -7.79 -44.13
C TYR A 158 12.27 -6.90 -44.15
N HIS A 159 11.21 -7.39 -44.81
CA HIS A 159 9.94 -6.65 -44.92
C HIS A 159 9.33 -6.36 -43.55
N THR A 160 9.15 -5.07 -43.26
CA THR A 160 8.69 -4.56 -41.96
C THR A 160 7.53 -3.60 -42.16
N CYS A 161 6.46 -3.77 -41.37
CA CYS A 161 5.33 -2.85 -41.33
C CYS A 161 5.37 -1.99 -40.06
N LEU A 162 5.17 -0.69 -40.21
CA LEU A 162 5.15 0.28 -39.12
C LEU A 162 3.86 1.11 -39.14
N THR A 163 3.50 1.68 -38.00
CA THR A 163 2.43 2.66 -37.86
C THR A 163 3.04 3.96 -37.33
N VAL A 164 2.73 5.06 -38.02
CA VAL A 164 3.03 6.42 -37.58
C VAL A 164 1.75 7.04 -37.03
N ALA A 165 1.72 7.35 -35.74
CA ALA A 165 0.53 7.94 -35.12
C ALA A 165 0.80 9.31 -34.52
N GLY A 166 -0.15 10.23 -34.61
CA GLY A 166 0.02 11.61 -34.15
C GLY A 166 -1.16 12.47 -34.58
N LYS A 167 -1.32 13.67 -34.03
CA LYS A 167 -2.48 14.51 -34.37
C LYS A 167 -2.36 15.15 -35.76
N SER A 168 -1.19 15.69 -36.08
CA SER A 168 -0.90 16.35 -37.35
C SER A 168 -0.72 15.34 -38.49
N GLU A 169 -1.61 15.37 -39.47
CA GLU A 169 -1.51 14.54 -40.69
C GLU A 169 -0.25 14.86 -41.50
N ASP A 170 0.10 16.15 -41.61
CA ASP A 170 1.31 16.58 -42.31
C ASP A 170 2.58 15.99 -41.66
N ASP A 171 2.63 15.95 -40.33
CA ASP A 171 3.78 15.36 -39.61
C ASP A 171 3.82 13.84 -39.77
N ARG A 172 2.67 13.15 -39.71
CA ARG A 172 2.61 11.70 -39.95
C ARG A 172 3.12 11.34 -41.34
N LYS A 173 2.61 12.01 -42.39
CA LYS A 173 3.04 11.82 -43.77
C LYS A 173 4.53 12.12 -43.94
N PHE A 174 5.01 13.19 -43.32
CA PHE A 174 6.43 13.53 -43.33
C PHE A 174 7.31 12.40 -42.75
N PHE A 175 6.95 11.82 -41.60
CA PHE A 175 7.71 10.70 -41.03
C PHE A 175 7.58 9.42 -41.87
N MET A 176 6.41 9.17 -42.48
CA MET A 176 6.24 8.06 -43.42
C MET A 176 7.14 8.19 -44.64
N ASP A 177 7.24 9.38 -45.24
CA ASP A 177 8.11 9.64 -46.41
C ASP A 177 9.59 9.42 -46.10
N LEU A 178 10.01 9.62 -44.84
CA LEU A 178 11.39 9.34 -44.41
C LEU A 178 11.68 7.85 -44.28
N LEU A 179 10.66 7.03 -43.99
CA LEU A 179 10.82 5.62 -43.63
C LEU A 179 10.45 4.65 -44.75
N ASN A 180 9.42 4.98 -45.54
CA ASN A 180 8.92 4.13 -46.61
C ASN A 180 10.01 3.84 -47.65
N CYS A 181 10.22 2.55 -47.93
CA CYS A 181 11.13 2.05 -48.95
C CYS A 181 10.71 0.62 -49.34
N ASP A 182 11.49 -0.04 -50.20
CA ASP A 182 11.15 -1.37 -50.74
C ASP A 182 10.84 -2.44 -49.69
N TYR A 183 11.41 -2.31 -48.49
CA TYR A 183 11.25 -3.26 -47.39
C TYR A 183 10.55 -2.67 -46.15
N ILE A 184 10.25 -1.36 -46.11
CA ILE A 184 9.51 -0.73 -45.01
C ILE A 184 8.23 -0.11 -45.55
N SER A 185 7.10 -0.50 -44.99
CA SER A 185 5.80 0.09 -45.30
C SER A 185 5.15 0.65 -44.04
N CYS A 186 4.91 1.95 -44.04
CA CYS A 186 4.25 2.67 -42.97
C CYS A 186 2.76 2.84 -43.25
N ARG A 187 1.95 2.80 -42.18
CA ARG A 187 0.55 3.22 -42.14
C ARG A 187 0.40 4.39 -41.19
N GLU A 188 -0.68 5.15 -41.27
CA GLU A 188 -0.95 6.26 -40.35
C GLU A 188 -2.23 6.09 -39.55
N THR A 189 -2.27 6.68 -38.35
CA THR A 189 -3.48 6.85 -37.54
C THR A 189 -3.41 8.13 -36.70
N ALA A 190 -4.55 8.72 -36.37
CA ALA A 190 -4.60 9.84 -35.42
C ALA A 190 -4.54 9.38 -33.95
N ASP A 191 -4.81 8.10 -33.70
CA ASP A 191 -4.90 7.53 -32.35
C ASP A 191 -3.52 7.18 -31.76
N ILE A 192 -2.83 8.21 -31.30
CA ILE A 192 -1.52 8.06 -30.66
C ILE A 192 -1.58 7.29 -29.34
N ILE A 193 -2.69 7.35 -28.61
CA ILE A 193 -2.85 6.68 -27.30
C ILE A 193 -3.01 5.17 -27.49
N GLY A 194 -3.84 4.74 -28.45
CA GLY A 194 -3.98 3.33 -28.78
C GLY A 194 -2.66 2.71 -29.22
N VAL A 195 -1.86 3.43 -30.03
CA VAL A 195 -0.53 2.98 -30.43
C VAL A 195 0.44 2.90 -29.24
N ASP A 196 0.49 3.94 -28.39
CA ASP A 196 1.33 3.97 -27.18
C ASP A 196 1.06 2.76 -26.27
N LEU A 197 -0.22 2.47 -26.04
CA LEU A 197 -0.64 1.36 -25.19
C LEU A 197 -0.34 0.01 -25.83
N GLY A 198 -0.67 -0.19 -27.11
CA GLY A 198 -0.37 -1.42 -27.83
C GLY A 198 1.13 -1.77 -27.78
N GLY A 199 1.98 -0.80 -28.12
CA GLY A 199 3.43 -1.00 -28.12
C GLY A 199 4.04 -1.20 -26.73
N THR A 200 3.44 -0.62 -25.70
CA THR A 200 3.95 -0.70 -24.32
C THR A 200 3.50 -1.99 -23.61
N LEU A 201 2.21 -2.31 -23.67
CA LEU A 201 1.60 -3.40 -22.90
C LEU A 201 1.94 -4.79 -23.46
N LYS A 202 2.36 -4.87 -24.73
CA LYS A 202 2.85 -6.12 -25.33
C LYS A 202 4.12 -6.65 -24.67
N ASN A 203 4.96 -5.77 -24.13
CA ASN A 203 6.23 -6.16 -23.52
C ASN A 203 6.03 -6.96 -22.21
N PRO A 204 5.22 -6.52 -21.23
CA PRO A 204 4.86 -7.35 -20.09
C PRO A 204 4.19 -8.67 -20.49
N ALA A 205 3.27 -8.67 -21.47
CA ALA A 205 2.62 -9.89 -21.93
C ALA A 205 3.64 -10.90 -22.49
N ALA A 206 4.67 -10.43 -23.21
CA ALA A 206 5.76 -11.28 -23.66
C ALA A 206 6.60 -11.88 -22.51
N ILE A 207 6.77 -11.16 -21.39
CA ILE A 207 7.40 -11.73 -20.18
C ILE A 207 6.53 -12.87 -19.62
N ALA A 208 5.22 -12.68 -19.51
CA ALA A 208 4.30 -13.73 -19.07
C ALA A 208 4.37 -14.95 -19.98
N ALA A 209 4.43 -14.75 -21.31
CA ALA A 209 4.58 -15.84 -22.28
C ALA A 209 5.90 -16.60 -22.08
N GLY A 210 6.99 -15.87 -21.81
CA GLY A 210 8.28 -16.43 -21.45
C GLY A 210 8.22 -17.31 -20.20
N ILE A 211 7.57 -16.82 -19.14
CA ILE A 211 7.39 -17.57 -17.88
C ILE A 211 6.64 -18.87 -18.14
N ILE A 212 5.48 -18.79 -18.80
CA ILE A 212 4.63 -19.95 -19.09
C ILE A 212 5.36 -20.98 -19.94
N SER A 213 6.13 -20.55 -20.93
CA SER A 213 6.89 -21.47 -21.79
C SER A 213 7.95 -22.30 -21.05
N ARG A 214 8.34 -21.89 -19.84
CA ARG A 214 9.27 -22.64 -18.98
C ARG A 214 8.55 -23.56 -17.99
N LEU A 215 7.25 -23.37 -17.78
CA LEU A 215 6.47 -24.16 -16.82
C LEU A 215 6.13 -25.56 -17.37
N PRO A 216 6.07 -26.58 -16.49
CA PRO A 216 5.75 -27.93 -16.91
C PRO A 216 4.33 -28.01 -17.47
N ARG A 217 4.14 -28.81 -18.53
CA ARG A 217 2.83 -29.05 -19.18
C ARG A 217 2.14 -27.77 -19.70
N CYS A 218 2.92 -26.74 -19.99
CA CYS A 218 2.45 -25.51 -20.63
C CYS A 218 3.03 -25.44 -22.05
N GLY A 219 2.17 -25.25 -23.05
CA GLY A 219 2.54 -25.19 -24.46
C GLY A 219 1.75 -24.11 -25.20
N ASP A 220 1.77 -24.17 -26.54
CA ASP A 220 1.27 -23.08 -27.40
C ASP A 220 -0.21 -22.75 -27.18
N ASN A 221 -1.04 -23.73 -26.81
CA ASN A 221 -2.46 -23.49 -26.48
C ASN A 221 -2.63 -22.48 -25.33
N LEU A 222 -1.83 -22.61 -24.26
CA LEU A 222 -1.89 -21.69 -23.13
C LEU A 222 -1.25 -20.34 -23.46
N ALA A 223 -0.22 -20.33 -24.31
CA ALA A 223 0.36 -19.09 -24.82
C ALA A 223 -0.64 -18.30 -25.68
N GLY A 224 -1.43 -18.98 -26.52
CA GLY A 224 -2.52 -18.36 -27.29
C GLY A 224 -3.61 -17.78 -26.37
N ALA A 225 -4.03 -18.52 -25.35
CA ALA A 225 -4.98 -18.03 -24.35
C ALA A 225 -4.43 -16.80 -23.59
N LEU A 226 -3.16 -16.82 -23.18
CA LEU A 226 -2.49 -15.66 -22.56
C LEU A 226 -2.54 -14.43 -23.47
N MET A 227 -2.25 -14.59 -24.76
CA MET A 227 -2.24 -13.47 -25.72
C MET A 227 -3.64 -12.88 -25.88
N ALA A 228 -4.66 -13.73 -25.99
CA ALA A 228 -6.05 -13.30 -26.08
C ALA A 228 -6.49 -12.52 -24.83
N GLU A 229 -6.18 -13.02 -23.62
CA GLU A 229 -6.51 -12.33 -22.37
C GLU A 229 -5.72 -11.03 -22.18
N SER A 230 -4.43 -11.03 -22.53
CA SER A 230 -3.60 -9.82 -22.51
C SER A 230 -4.18 -8.76 -23.44
N LEU A 231 -4.59 -9.13 -24.66
CA LEU A 231 -5.22 -8.21 -25.61
C LEU A 231 -6.54 -7.64 -25.07
N LYS A 232 -7.38 -8.45 -24.42
CA LYS A 232 -8.60 -7.95 -23.75
C LYS A 232 -8.29 -6.93 -22.66
N GLU A 233 -7.19 -7.10 -21.91
CA GLU A 233 -6.75 -6.13 -20.89
C GLU A 233 -6.21 -4.84 -21.52
N MET A 234 -5.44 -4.95 -22.61
CA MET A 234 -5.01 -3.79 -23.40
C MET A 234 -6.20 -2.98 -23.90
N LEU A 235 -7.22 -3.65 -24.44
CA LEU A 235 -8.45 -3.02 -24.96
C LEU A 235 -9.26 -2.34 -23.85
N ARG A 236 -9.39 -2.98 -22.68
CA ARG A 236 -10.05 -2.40 -21.50
C ARG A 236 -9.35 -1.11 -21.06
N LEU A 237 -8.03 -1.14 -21.00
CA LEU A 237 -7.23 0.02 -20.61
C LEU A 237 -7.26 1.12 -21.67
N GLY A 238 -7.17 0.75 -22.95
CA GLY A 238 -7.29 1.65 -24.09
C GLY A 238 -8.59 2.43 -24.05
N ARG A 239 -9.71 1.74 -23.85
CA ARG A 239 -11.04 2.37 -23.79
C ARG A 239 -11.14 3.48 -22.74
N VAL A 240 -10.63 3.25 -21.52
CA VAL A 240 -10.71 4.26 -20.44
C VAL A 240 -9.71 5.40 -20.63
N MET A 241 -8.62 5.16 -21.36
CA MET A 241 -7.60 6.17 -21.65
C MET A 241 -7.86 6.94 -22.95
N GLY A 242 -8.92 6.61 -23.69
CA GLY A 242 -9.30 7.25 -24.95
C GLY A 242 -8.59 6.72 -26.19
N GLY A 243 -8.00 5.52 -26.13
CA GLY A 243 -7.48 4.81 -27.30
C GLY A 243 -8.58 4.02 -28.03
N GLU A 244 -8.45 3.91 -29.35
CA GLU A 244 -9.38 3.20 -30.23
C GLU A 244 -9.10 1.69 -30.25
N ALA A 245 -10.16 0.89 -30.23
CA ALA A 245 -10.03 -0.57 -30.23
C ALA A 245 -9.35 -1.08 -31.51
N ASP A 246 -9.70 -0.51 -32.67
CA ASP A 246 -9.16 -0.94 -33.97
C ASP A 246 -7.64 -0.74 -34.04
N THR A 247 -7.13 0.38 -33.51
CA THR A 247 -5.69 0.65 -33.40
C THR A 247 -4.95 -0.39 -32.54
N ILE A 248 -5.57 -0.82 -31.43
CA ILE A 248 -4.98 -1.83 -30.54
C ILE A 248 -5.04 -3.23 -31.17
N VAL A 249 -6.08 -3.53 -31.93
CA VAL A 249 -6.20 -4.81 -32.64
C VAL A 249 -5.27 -4.90 -33.86
N ASP A 250 -4.84 -3.76 -34.42
CA ASP A 250 -3.92 -3.69 -35.56
C ASP A 250 -2.45 -4.09 -35.21
N ILE A 251 -1.52 -3.87 -36.14
CA ILE A 251 -0.12 -4.30 -36.07
C ILE A 251 0.65 -3.76 -34.85
N THR A 252 0.23 -2.64 -34.25
CA THR A 252 0.91 -2.04 -33.09
C THR A 252 0.55 -2.70 -31.76
N GLY A 253 -0.62 -3.33 -31.66
CA GLY A 253 -1.02 -4.09 -30.48
C GLY A 253 -0.95 -5.60 -30.75
N THR A 254 -1.89 -6.16 -31.53
CA THR A 254 -1.93 -7.61 -31.80
C THR A 254 -0.69 -8.09 -32.56
N GLY A 255 -0.31 -7.41 -33.65
CA GLY A 255 0.82 -7.84 -34.49
C GLY A 255 2.13 -7.88 -33.71
N ASP A 256 2.45 -6.78 -33.02
CA ASP A 256 3.66 -6.66 -32.20
C ASP A 256 3.61 -7.59 -30.98
N LEU A 257 2.44 -7.82 -30.37
CA LEU A 257 2.26 -8.82 -29.31
C LEU A 257 2.59 -10.23 -29.79
N VAL A 258 2.01 -10.66 -30.92
CA VAL A 258 2.25 -12.02 -31.46
C VAL A 258 3.72 -12.20 -31.80
N ALA A 259 4.32 -11.26 -32.53
CA ALA A 259 5.74 -11.30 -32.89
C ALA A 259 6.64 -11.36 -31.63
N THR A 260 6.35 -10.54 -30.63
CA THR A 260 7.19 -10.44 -29.41
C THR A 260 6.98 -11.61 -28.45
N ALA A 261 5.76 -12.15 -28.36
CA ALA A 261 5.41 -13.21 -27.44
C ALA A 261 5.79 -14.59 -27.97
N LEU A 262 5.89 -14.79 -29.29
CA LEU A 262 6.31 -16.05 -29.92
C LEU A 262 7.81 -16.12 -30.25
N SER A 263 8.45 -14.99 -30.58
CA SER A 263 9.85 -14.97 -31.03
C SER A 263 10.85 -15.27 -29.92
N ASP A 264 11.78 -16.20 -30.14
CA ASP A 264 12.91 -16.47 -29.22
C ASP A 264 14.00 -15.37 -29.25
N HIS A 265 13.92 -14.45 -30.21
CA HIS A 265 14.74 -13.23 -30.25
C HIS A 265 14.17 -12.11 -29.34
N SER A 266 12.96 -12.27 -28.82
CA SER A 266 12.35 -11.33 -27.88
C SER A 266 13.10 -11.30 -26.54
N ARG A 267 13.67 -10.14 -26.21
CA ARG A 267 14.35 -9.88 -24.93
C ARG A 267 13.40 -10.08 -23.75
N ASN A 268 12.15 -9.63 -23.86
CA ASN A 268 11.14 -9.77 -22.80
C ASN A 268 10.73 -11.24 -22.59
N ARG A 269 10.52 -12.02 -23.67
CA ARG A 269 10.22 -13.46 -23.56
C ARG A 269 11.39 -14.23 -22.95
N ARG A 270 12.62 -13.94 -23.38
CA ARG A 270 13.83 -14.55 -22.82
C ARG A 270 13.99 -14.25 -21.33
N PHE A 271 13.76 -13.00 -20.93
CA PHE A 271 13.74 -12.61 -19.52
C PHE A 271 12.74 -13.43 -18.71
N GLY A 272 11.51 -13.58 -19.22
CA GLY A 272 10.49 -14.40 -18.59
C GLY A 272 10.91 -15.87 -18.43
N LYS A 273 11.49 -16.47 -19.47
CA LYS A 273 12.02 -17.85 -19.45
C LYS A 273 13.10 -18.03 -18.38
N GLU A 274 14.05 -17.10 -18.32
CA GLU A 274 15.18 -17.14 -17.39
C GLU A 274 14.73 -16.94 -15.94
N ILE A 275 13.84 -15.98 -15.68
CA ILE A 275 13.27 -15.78 -14.34
C ILE A 275 12.50 -17.01 -13.89
N ALA A 276 11.64 -17.58 -14.75
CA ALA A 276 10.91 -18.79 -14.40
C ALA A 276 11.85 -19.96 -14.08
N GLY A 277 12.92 -20.14 -14.87
CA GLY A 277 13.96 -21.13 -14.58
C GLY A 277 14.60 -20.91 -13.21
N GLN A 278 14.98 -19.66 -12.89
CA GLN A 278 15.56 -19.33 -11.58
C GLN A 278 14.58 -19.58 -10.42
N ILE A 279 13.29 -19.28 -10.58
CA ILE A 279 12.26 -19.53 -9.58
C ILE A 279 12.11 -21.05 -9.36
N LEU A 280 11.98 -21.82 -10.43
CA LEU A 280 11.78 -23.28 -10.38
C LEU A 280 13.00 -24.03 -9.83
N GLU A 281 14.23 -23.58 -10.12
CA GLU A 281 15.46 -24.26 -9.73
C GLU A 281 15.96 -23.86 -8.32
N LYS A 282 15.76 -22.61 -7.90
CA LYS A 282 16.35 -22.06 -6.65
C LYS A 282 15.33 -21.70 -5.58
N GLY A 283 14.03 -21.78 -5.88
CA GLY A 283 12.94 -21.43 -4.94
C GLY A 283 12.85 -19.94 -4.57
N THR A 284 13.80 -19.08 -4.98
CA THR A 284 13.68 -17.61 -4.95
C THR A 284 14.55 -16.94 -6.03
N THR A 285 14.06 -15.81 -6.54
CA THR A 285 14.62 -15.03 -7.66
C THR A 285 15.91 -14.24 -7.37
N LEU A 286 16.31 -14.07 -6.10
CA LEU A 286 17.27 -13.01 -5.72
C LEU A 286 18.28 -13.45 -4.64
N SER A 287 19.54 -13.04 -4.80
CA SER A 287 20.56 -13.22 -3.76
C SER A 287 20.27 -12.34 -2.53
N MET A 288 20.87 -12.64 -1.38
CA MET A 288 20.64 -11.90 -0.14
C MET A 288 21.06 -10.42 -0.24
N THR A 289 22.08 -10.11 -1.03
CA THR A 289 22.52 -8.75 -1.33
C THR A 289 21.54 -8.03 -2.27
N ASP A 290 20.99 -8.71 -3.29
CA ASP A 290 19.95 -8.13 -4.16
C ASP A 290 18.65 -7.88 -3.39
N LYS A 291 18.30 -8.72 -2.41
CA LYS A 291 17.17 -8.55 -1.48
C LYS A 291 17.32 -7.30 -0.58
N ILE A 292 18.55 -6.94 -0.20
CA ILE A 292 18.84 -5.73 0.59
C ILE A 292 18.70 -4.48 -0.29
N TYR A 293 19.24 -4.51 -1.51
CA TYR A 293 19.15 -3.40 -2.45
C TYR A 293 17.71 -3.17 -2.96
N LEU A 294 16.91 -4.22 -3.18
CA LEU A 294 15.49 -4.14 -3.57
C LEU A 294 14.66 -3.36 -2.55
N ARG A 295 15.02 -3.51 -1.27
CA ARG A 295 14.33 -2.88 -0.15
C ARG A 295 14.64 -1.39 -0.01
N LEU A 296 15.75 -0.95 -0.58
CA LEU A 296 16.25 0.41 -0.46
C LEU A 296 16.08 1.19 -1.76
N ASN A 297 16.11 0.51 -2.92
CA ASN A 297 16.00 1.10 -4.25
C ASN A 297 15.54 0.04 -5.29
N PRO A 298 14.21 -0.14 -5.52
CA PRO A 298 13.67 -1.17 -6.41
C PRO A 298 14.21 -1.06 -7.83
N ASP A 299 14.35 0.16 -8.31
CA ASP A 299 14.91 0.49 -9.62
C ASP A 299 16.32 -0.07 -9.80
N TYR A 300 17.14 -0.07 -8.75
CA TYR A 300 18.53 -0.55 -8.80
C TYR A 300 18.60 -2.06 -9.02
N VAL A 301 17.64 -2.83 -8.52
CA VAL A 301 17.68 -4.30 -8.66
C VAL A 301 17.07 -4.77 -9.96
N LEU A 302 16.01 -4.11 -10.43
CA LEU A 302 15.55 -4.28 -11.81
C LEU A 302 16.68 -3.91 -12.79
N GLU A 303 17.41 -2.82 -12.52
CA GLU A 303 18.59 -2.41 -13.30
C GLU A 303 19.78 -3.38 -13.15
N LYS A 304 19.99 -3.99 -11.97
CA LYS A 304 21.05 -4.99 -11.74
C LYS A 304 20.71 -6.34 -12.38
N MET A 305 19.46 -6.77 -12.33
CA MET A 305 18.97 -7.96 -13.02
C MET A 305 19.05 -7.76 -14.54
N ALA A 306 18.67 -6.58 -15.03
CA ALA A 306 18.84 -6.15 -16.42
C ALA A 306 20.30 -5.85 -16.83
N LYS A 307 21.25 -5.80 -15.88
CA LYS A 307 22.70 -5.71 -16.13
C LYS A 307 23.37 -7.09 -16.11
N ASN A 308 22.93 -7.98 -15.22
CA ASN A 308 23.42 -9.36 -15.13
C ASN A 308 22.93 -10.24 -16.28
N LEU A 309 21.71 -9.99 -16.75
CA LEU A 309 21.21 -10.43 -18.03
C LEU A 309 21.61 -9.32 -19.00
N SER A 310 22.47 -9.57 -20.00
CA SER A 310 23.12 -8.53 -20.81
C SER A 310 22.16 -7.73 -21.73
N TYR A 311 20.88 -7.62 -21.37
CA TYR A 311 19.82 -7.00 -22.14
C TYR A 311 18.75 -6.38 -21.20
N LEU A 312 18.38 -5.11 -21.46
CA LEU A 312 17.31 -4.40 -20.75
C LEU A 312 15.93 -4.93 -21.19
N ALA A 313 15.14 -5.49 -20.26
CA ALA A 313 13.75 -5.88 -20.49
C ALA A 313 12.81 -4.72 -20.15
N GLU A 314 12.44 -3.90 -21.15
CA GLU A 314 11.53 -2.75 -20.98
C GLU A 314 10.18 -3.13 -20.35
N GLY A 315 9.69 -4.35 -20.59
CA GLY A 315 8.44 -4.84 -20.02
C GLY A 315 8.46 -4.94 -18.49
N ALA A 316 9.62 -5.18 -17.88
CA ALA A 316 9.75 -5.23 -16.42
C ALA A 316 9.60 -3.84 -15.79
N TYR A 317 10.02 -2.77 -16.49
CA TYR A 317 9.87 -1.40 -16.03
C TYR A 317 8.45 -0.86 -16.21
N ALA A 318 7.70 -1.39 -17.20
CA ALA A 318 6.34 -0.95 -17.46
C ALA A 318 5.32 -1.50 -16.45
N ILE A 319 5.63 -2.58 -15.73
CA ILE A 319 4.63 -3.32 -14.95
C ILE A 319 4.14 -2.59 -13.69
N GLU A 320 5.03 -1.91 -12.96
CA GLU A 320 4.64 -1.14 -11.77
C GLU A 320 3.85 0.13 -12.13
N PRO A 321 4.29 0.96 -13.11
CA PRO A 321 3.46 2.05 -13.62
C PRO A 321 2.10 1.59 -14.13
N LEU A 322 2.02 0.42 -14.77
CA LEU A 322 0.78 -0.17 -15.24
C LEU A 322 -0.20 -0.47 -14.10
N MET A 323 0.28 -0.99 -12.96
CA MET A 323 -0.59 -1.22 -11.79
C MET A 323 -1.17 0.10 -11.27
N GLU A 324 -0.33 1.13 -11.11
CA GLU A 324 -0.79 2.44 -10.64
C GLU A 324 -1.80 3.07 -11.62
N LEU A 325 -1.57 2.91 -12.92
CA LEU A 325 -2.44 3.43 -13.95
C LEU A 325 -3.79 2.68 -13.95
N ALA A 326 -3.78 1.35 -13.85
CA ALA A 326 -5.00 0.56 -13.76
C ALA A 326 -5.82 0.86 -12.50
N ASP A 327 -5.15 1.04 -11.34
CA ASP A 327 -5.79 1.45 -10.09
C ASP A 327 -6.44 2.83 -10.23
N ARG A 328 -5.74 3.78 -10.87
CA ARG A 328 -6.25 5.14 -11.13
C ARG A 328 -7.53 5.14 -11.97
N TYR A 329 -7.57 4.33 -13.02
CA TYR A 329 -8.74 4.22 -13.89
C TYR A 329 -9.75 3.16 -13.45
N SER A 330 -9.51 2.50 -12.30
CA SER A 330 -10.35 1.40 -11.78
C SER A 330 -10.60 0.29 -12.81
N VAL A 331 -9.57 -0.10 -13.55
CA VAL A 331 -9.64 -1.15 -14.58
C VAL A 331 -9.04 -2.46 -14.07
N ALA A 332 -9.80 -3.53 -14.20
CA ALA A 332 -9.31 -4.87 -13.90
C ALA A 332 -8.36 -5.36 -15.01
N ILE A 333 -7.10 -5.63 -14.61
CA ILE A 333 -6.05 -6.24 -15.43
C ILE A 333 -5.45 -7.51 -14.79
N PRO A 334 -6.24 -8.60 -14.63
CA PRO A 334 -5.83 -9.84 -14.00
C PRO A 334 -4.47 -10.42 -14.42
N VAL A 335 -4.22 -10.56 -15.72
CA VAL A 335 -3.01 -11.18 -16.28
C VAL A 335 -1.80 -10.34 -15.92
N TYR A 336 -1.86 -9.02 -16.15
CA TYR A 336 -0.77 -8.12 -15.79
C TYR A 336 -0.56 -8.04 -14.27
N ARG A 337 -1.64 -8.14 -13.48
CA ARG A 337 -1.54 -8.20 -12.01
C ARG A 337 -0.88 -9.49 -11.56
N SER A 338 -1.26 -10.65 -12.09
CA SER A 338 -0.59 -11.93 -11.81
C SER A 338 0.88 -11.89 -12.17
N LEU A 339 1.23 -11.28 -13.29
CA LEU A 339 2.62 -11.10 -13.68
C LEU A 339 3.37 -10.19 -12.68
N TYR A 340 2.77 -9.08 -12.25
CA TYR A 340 3.33 -8.20 -11.21
C TYR A 340 3.60 -8.98 -9.93
N GLU A 341 2.66 -9.82 -9.50
CA GLU A 341 2.78 -10.62 -8.29
C GLU A 341 3.87 -11.70 -8.37
N VAL A 342 3.99 -12.36 -9.53
CA VAL A 342 5.05 -13.36 -9.79
C VAL A 342 6.43 -12.69 -9.79
N LEU A 343 6.57 -11.55 -10.47
CA LEU A 343 7.85 -10.86 -10.61
C LEU A 343 8.31 -10.16 -9.32
N LEU A 344 7.39 -9.49 -8.60
CA LEU A 344 7.75 -8.56 -7.53
C LEU A 344 7.33 -9.03 -6.13
N ASN A 345 6.29 -9.87 -6.02
CA ASN A 345 5.76 -10.36 -4.75
C ASN A 345 5.98 -11.86 -4.52
N LYS A 346 6.80 -12.50 -5.36
CA LYS A 346 7.24 -13.91 -5.22
C LYS A 346 6.09 -14.91 -5.18
N LYS A 347 5.02 -14.67 -5.94
CA LYS A 347 4.01 -15.71 -6.18
C LYS A 347 4.57 -16.78 -7.10
N GLU A 348 4.07 -18.00 -6.92
CA GLU A 348 4.40 -19.11 -7.81
C GLU A 348 3.93 -18.78 -9.24
N PRO A 349 4.75 -19.08 -10.28
CA PRO A 349 4.36 -18.86 -11.67
C PRO A 349 3.05 -19.53 -12.09
N SER A 350 2.60 -20.57 -11.36
CA SER A 350 1.30 -21.21 -11.59
C SER A 350 0.10 -20.25 -11.46
N LEU A 351 0.25 -19.13 -10.74
CA LEU A 351 -0.78 -18.10 -10.65
C LEU A 351 -1.19 -17.57 -12.03
N LEU A 352 -0.23 -17.42 -12.95
CA LEU A 352 -0.52 -17.02 -14.33
C LEU A 352 -1.44 -18.05 -15.01
N ILE A 353 -1.20 -19.34 -14.81
CA ILE A 353 -2.02 -20.42 -15.39
C ILE A 353 -3.45 -20.34 -14.85
N GLU A 354 -3.61 -20.17 -13.54
CA GLU A 354 -4.92 -20.07 -12.90
C GLU A 354 -5.68 -18.84 -13.43
N THR A 355 -5.00 -17.71 -13.55
CA THR A 355 -5.59 -16.45 -14.04
C THR A 355 -6.00 -16.53 -15.51
N ILE A 356 -5.21 -17.19 -16.36
CA ILE A 356 -5.54 -17.32 -17.80
C ILE A 356 -6.73 -18.28 -18.00
N LYS A 357 -6.83 -19.32 -17.18
CA LYS A 357 -7.94 -20.28 -17.27
C LYS A 357 -9.27 -19.67 -16.84
N ASP A 358 -9.24 -18.80 -15.83
CA ASP A 358 -10.44 -18.12 -15.33
C ASP A 358 -10.10 -16.70 -14.84
N PRO A 359 -10.10 -15.71 -15.76
CA PRO A 359 -9.80 -14.33 -15.42
C PRO A 359 -10.85 -13.67 -14.52
N ASP A 360 -12.11 -14.08 -14.61
CA ASP A 360 -13.21 -13.50 -13.82
C ASP A 360 -13.11 -13.93 -12.36
N ARG A 361 -12.61 -15.14 -12.13
CA ARG A 361 -12.23 -15.60 -10.79
C ARG A 361 -10.90 -15.04 -10.33
N PHE A 362 -10.20 -14.19 -11.07
CA PHE A 362 -8.92 -13.65 -10.63
C PHE A 362 -9.00 -12.99 -9.25
N HIS A 363 -10.03 -12.20 -8.96
CA HIS A 363 -10.16 -11.58 -7.64
C HIS A 363 -10.39 -12.62 -6.53
N GLU A 364 -11.13 -13.69 -6.82
CA GLU A 364 -11.32 -14.85 -5.93
C GLU A 364 -10.02 -15.65 -5.77
N ILE A 365 -9.31 -15.94 -6.86
CA ILE A 365 -8.01 -16.64 -6.92
C ILE A 365 -6.93 -15.82 -6.23
N TYR A 366 -6.88 -14.50 -6.43
CA TYR A 366 -5.96 -13.60 -5.78
C TYR A 366 -6.23 -13.54 -4.27
N ALA A 367 -7.50 -13.43 -3.86
CA ALA A 367 -7.92 -13.45 -2.46
C ALA A 367 -7.70 -14.82 -1.78
N THR A 368 -7.82 -15.93 -2.52
CA THR A 368 -7.61 -17.30 -2.03
C THR A 368 -6.16 -17.78 -2.14
N SER A 369 -5.36 -17.19 -3.06
CA SER A 369 -3.94 -17.43 -3.19
C SER A 369 -3.29 -16.94 -1.92
N LYS A 370 -2.82 -17.87 -1.09
CA LYS A 370 -2.21 -17.58 0.22
C LYS A 370 -1.35 -16.33 0.10
N MET A 371 -1.75 -15.28 0.81
CA MET A 371 -1.01 -14.04 0.94
C MET A 371 0.40 -14.46 1.38
N HIS A 372 1.39 -14.33 0.49
CA HIS A 372 2.77 -14.61 0.87
C HIS A 372 3.32 -13.34 1.48
N VAL A 373 3.05 -13.27 2.78
CA VAL A 373 3.69 -12.50 3.81
C VAL A 373 5.11 -12.05 3.44
N LYS A 374 5.31 -10.75 3.17
CA LYS A 374 6.64 -10.15 3.31
C LYS A 374 7.03 -10.18 4.79
N GLU A 375 8.17 -10.80 5.11
CA GLU A 375 8.76 -10.79 6.45
C GLU A 375 9.00 -9.35 6.94
N LYS A 376 8.85 -9.15 8.25
CA LYS A 376 9.06 -7.88 8.97
C LYS A 376 10.29 -7.10 8.45
N LYS A 377 10.11 -5.82 8.08
CA LYS A 377 11.21 -4.90 7.74
C LYS A 377 11.99 -4.59 9.03
N LYS A 378 13.27 -4.94 9.12
CA LYS A 378 14.12 -4.70 10.31
C LYS A 378 14.89 -3.37 10.21
N GLY A 379 15.00 -2.62 11.31
CA GLY A 379 15.86 -1.44 11.45
C GLY A 379 15.14 -0.10 11.48
N LEU A 380 13.86 -0.05 11.08
CA LEU A 380 13.06 1.18 10.99
C LEU A 380 12.23 1.46 12.25
N GLU A 381 12.13 0.49 13.18
CA GLU A 381 11.48 0.63 14.48
C GLU A 381 12.09 1.72 15.37
N LYS A 382 13.32 2.15 15.07
CA LYS A 382 14.04 3.22 15.77
C LYS A 382 13.73 4.61 15.23
N LEU A 383 13.09 4.74 14.06
CA LEU A 383 12.75 6.02 13.46
C LEU A 383 11.71 6.77 14.31
N LYS A 384 11.82 8.09 14.32
CA LYS A 384 10.85 9.00 14.94
C LYS A 384 9.59 9.07 14.09
N GLY A 385 8.41 9.06 14.70
CA GLY A 385 7.14 9.23 13.99
C GLY A 385 7.09 10.44 13.03
N LYS A 386 7.80 11.53 13.36
CA LYS A 386 7.93 12.72 12.50
C LYS A 386 8.53 12.46 11.11
N TYR A 387 9.30 11.39 10.90
CA TYR A 387 9.88 11.08 9.59
C TYR A 387 8.81 10.73 8.57
N PHE A 388 7.71 10.09 9.01
CA PHE A 388 6.60 9.72 8.15
C PHE A 388 5.74 10.93 7.73
N LYS A 389 5.94 12.10 8.33
CA LYS A 389 5.09 13.29 8.12
C LYS A 389 5.00 13.70 6.65
N LYS A 390 6.11 13.69 5.90
CA LYS A 390 6.09 14.08 4.47
C LYS A 390 5.29 13.09 3.63
N ILE A 391 5.49 11.79 3.87
CA ILE A 391 4.79 10.70 3.18
C ILE A 391 3.28 10.78 3.45
N ILE A 392 2.91 10.93 4.73
CA ILE A 392 1.51 11.01 5.13
C ILE A 392 0.83 12.26 4.56
N LEU A 393 1.51 13.42 4.58
CA LEU A 393 0.98 14.64 3.97
C LEU A 393 0.72 14.45 2.47
N ALA A 394 1.64 13.80 1.74
CA ALA A 394 1.43 13.52 0.32
C ALA A 394 0.22 12.61 0.08
N ARG A 395 0.06 11.55 0.88
CA ARG A 395 -1.09 10.62 0.79
C ARG A 395 -2.43 11.32 1.07
N ILE A 396 -2.50 12.17 2.09
CA ILE A 396 -3.73 12.90 2.43
C ILE A 396 -4.08 13.92 1.36
N THR A 397 -3.07 14.63 0.82
CA THR A 397 -3.28 15.56 -0.29
C THR A 397 -3.81 14.81 -1.52
N ALA A 398 -3.20 13.68 -1.88
CA ALA A 398 -3.65 12.87 -3.02
C ALA A 398 -5.07 12.31 -2.86
N LYS A 399 -5.50 12.00 -1.63
CA LYS A 399 -6.84 11.45 -1.35
C LYS A 399 -7.96 12.47 -1.52
N TYR A 400 -7.75 13.73 -1.15
CA TYR A 400 -8.82 14.73 -1.05
C TYR A 400 -8.78 15.85 -2.10
N LEU A 401 -7.77 15.85 -2.97
CA LEU A 401 -7.59 16.84 -4.04
C LEU A 401 -7.59 16.28 -5.49
N PRO A 402 -8.06 15.06 -5.82
CA PRO A 402 -8.38 14.73 -7.21
C PRO A 402 -9.49 15.63 -7.78
N ALA A 403 -9.44 15.92 -9.08
CA ALA A 403 -10.44 16.73 -9.79
C ALA A 403 -11.83 16.08 -9.87
N ASP A 404 -11.96 14.79 -9.55
CA ASP A 404 -13.20 14.01 -9.70
C ASP A 404 -14.11 14.03 -8.44
N HIS A 405 -13.69 14.69 -7.35
CA HIS A 405 -14.47 14.88 -6.11
C HIS A 405 -15.03 16.31 -5.97
N LEU A 406 -15.38 16.92 -7.10
CA LEU A 406 -16.06 18.21 -7.14
C LEU A 406 -17.57 17.97 -7.19
N HIS A 407 -18.31 18.50 -6.20
CA HIS A 407 -19.77 18.66 -6.33
C HIS A 407 -20.08 19.56 -7.56
N GLU A 408 -21.33 19.53 -8.05
CA GLU A 408 -21.85 20.37 -9.15
C GLU A 408 -21.52 21.88 -9.02
N THR A 409 -21.10 22.34 -7.84
CA THR A 409 -20.70 23.71 -7.52
C THR A 409 -19.18 23.99 -7.59
N GLY A 410 -18.33 22.99 -7.86
CA GLY A 410 -16.87 23.15 -7.93
C GLY A 410 -16.14 23.21 -6.57
N GLU A 411 -16.80 22.82 -5.47
CA GLU A 411 -16.15 22.68 -4.15
C GLU A 411 -15.86 21.19 -3.83
N PRO A 412 -14.68 20.85 -3.26
CA PRO A 412 -14.37 19.48 -2.83
C PRO A 412 -15.34 18.99 -1.74
N ASP A 413 -15.80 17.73 -1.80
CA ASP A 413 -16.75 17.14 -0.83
C ASP A 413 -16.37 17.34 0.65
N ILE A 414 -15.06 17.31 0.93
CA ILE A 414 -14.53 17.50 2.28
C ILE A 414 -14.75 18.92 2.81
N VAL A 415 -14.83 19.93 1.93
CA VAL A 415 -15.12 21.32 2.30
C VAL A 415 -16.55 21.45 2.80
N ASN A 416 -17.51 20.83 2.11
CA ASN A 416 -18.92 20.81 2.53
C ASN A 416 -19.11 20.06 3.86
N HIS A 417 -18.45 18.90 4.02
CA HIS A 417 -18.48 18.15 5.28
C HIS A 417 -17.89 18.95 6.44
N MET A 418 -16.78 19.68 6.22
CA MET A 418 -16.17 20.53 7.24
C MET A 418 -17.02 21.76 7.59
N LYS A 419 -17.68 22.39 6.59
CA LYS A 419 -18.61 23.51 6.81
C LYS A 419 -19.87 23.08 7.56
N LYS A 420 -20.44 21.91 7.25
CA LYS A 420 -21.60 21.34 7.96
C LYS A 420 -21.28 21.07 9.43
N HIS A 421 -20.14 20.44 9.72
CA HIS A 421 -19.68 20.19 11.09
C HIS A 421 -19.42 21.47 11.90
N LEU A 422 -19.07 22.59 11.25
CA LEU A 422 -18.90 23.88 11.91
C LEU A 422 -20.25 24.46 12.37
N GLN A 423 -21.27 24.41 11.51
CA GLN A 423 -22.61 24.93 11.82
C GLN A 423 -23.27 24.19 13.00
N GLU A 424 -23.05 22.88 13.11
CA GLU A 424 -23.58 22.06 14.22
C GLU A 424 -22.94 22.37 15.58
N ARG A 425 -21.76 23.01 15.62
CA ARG A 425 -21.01 23.31 16.86
C ARG A 425 -21.11 24.75 17.35
N GLU A 426 -21.72 25.68 16.61
CA GLU A 426 -21.94 27.06 17.08
C GLU A 426 -22.91 27.14 18.28
N GLY A 427 -23.65 26.06 18.58
CA GLY A 427 -24.52 25.95 19.78
C GLY A 427 -23.85 25.44 21.07
N GLY A 428 -22.56 25.05 21.06
CA GLY A 428 -21.93 24.36 22.19
C GLY A 428 -20.52 24.86 22.54
N GLY A 429 -20.43 25.75 23.54
CA GLY A 429 -19.23 26.23 24.25
C GLY A 429 -17.86 25.83 23.67
N THR A 430 -17.28 26.71 22.85
CA THR A 430 -15.97 26.48 22.21
C THR A 430 -14.81 26.67 23.20
N SER A 431 -14.08 25.58 23.51
CA SER A 431 -12.81 25.69 24.25
C SER A 431 -11.74 26.43 23.44
N LEU A 432 -10.89 27.21 24.12
CA LEU A 432 -9.83 28.05 23.53
C LEU A 432 -8.89 27.34 22.54
N PHE A 433 -8.78 26.00 22.60
CA PHE A 433 -7.88 25.20 21.75
C PHE A 433 -8.30 25.13 20.26
N PHE A 434 -9.50 25.62 19.91
CA PHE A 434 -10.04 25.53 18.56
C PHE A 434 -9.89 26.81 17.72
N ARG A 435 -9.49 27.96 18.26
CA ARG A 435 -9.52 29.25 17.51
C ARG A 435 -8.67 29.27 16.23
N ASN A 436 -7.46 28.71 16.25
CA ASN A 436 -6.58 28.69 15.06
C ASN A 436 -6.99 27.63 14.03
N GLU A 437 -7.65 26.57 14.49
CA GLU A 437 -8.18 25.50 13.64
C GLU A 437 -9.45 26.00 12.95
N LEU A 438 -10.38 26.59 13.72
CA LEU A 438 -11.58 27.25 13.22
C LEU A 438 -11.24 28.31 12.18
N LYS A 439 -10.26 29.20 12.43
CA LYS A 439 -9.83 30.21 11.44
C LYS A 439 -9.35 29.61 10.11
N LEU A 440 -8.71 28.45 10.14
CA LEU A 440 -8.23 27.77 8.93
C LEU A 440 -9.38 27.08 8.20
N ILE A 441 -10.29 26.44 8.94
CA ILE A 441 -11.45 25.76 8.36
C ILE A 441 -12.43 26.79 7.79
N THR A 442 -12.66 27.93 8.46
CA THR A 442 -13.52 29.01 7.95
C THR A 442 -12.92 29.75 6.76
N SER A 443 -11.59 29.72 6.59
CA SER A 443 -10.93 30.32 5.43
C SER A 443 -10.95 29.44 4.18
N ILE A 444 -11.45 28.20 4.26
CA ILE A 444 -11.33 27.23 3.17
C ILE A 444 -12.28 27.56 2.01
N ASN A 445 -11.74 27.61 0.79
CA ASN A 445 -12.46 27.74 -0.47
C ASN A 445 -11.79 26.88 -1.55
N ALA A 446 -12.44 26.67 -2.70
CA ALA A 446 -11.92 25.83 -3.77
C ALA A 446 -10.49 26.22 -4.21
N ALA A 447 -10.19 27.53 -4.27
CA ALA A 447 -8.88 28.06 -4.68
C ALA A 447 -7.75 27.86 -3.65
N ASN A 448 -8.06 27.66 -2.37
CA ASN A 448 -7.07 27.52 -1.30
C ASN A 448 -7.14 26.18 -0.54
N ALA A 449 -8.05 25.28 -0.96
CA ALA A 449 -8.32 24.01 -0.30
C ALA A 449 -7.06 23.17 -0.09
N GLU A 450 -6.19 23.05 -1.11
CA GLU A 450 -4.93 22.31 -0.97
C GLU A 450 -4.06 22.87 0.15
N LYS A 451 -3.85 24.18 0.15
CA LYS A 451 -2.99 24.88 1.11
C LYS A 451 -3.54 24.74 2.53
N VAL A 452 -4.86 24.86 2.69
CA VAL A 452 -5.54 24.72 3.98
C VAL A 452 -5.48 23.27 4.48
N ILE A 453 -5.83 22.29 3.63
CA ILE A 453 -5.80 20.85 3.97
C ILE A 453 -4.37 20.43 4.36
N ARG A 454 -3.35 20.83 3.60
CA ARG A 454 -1.95 20.57 3.97
C ARG A 454 -1.58 21.18 5.31
N LYS A 455 -1.98 22.42 5.57
CA LYS A 455 -1.66 23.12 6.82
C LYS A 455 -2.36 22.50 8.02
N LEU A 456 -3.65 22.16 7.89
CA LEU A 456 -4.43 21.45 8.91
C LEU A 456 -3.84 20.06 9.18
N SER A 457 -3.58 19.28 8.13
CA SER A 457 -2.96 17.96 8.24
C SER A 457 -1.58 18.04 8.91
N ALA A 458 -0.78 19.07 8.59
CA ALA A 458 0.53 19.27 9.22
C ALA A 458 0.44 19.62 10.71
N ILE A 459 -0.63 20.30 11.14
CA ILE A 459 -0.94 20.60 12.55
C ILE A 459 -1.38 19.31 13.25
N TYR A 460 -2.30 18.54 12.68
CA TYR A 460 -2.80 17.29 13.25
C TYR A 460 -1.71 16.23 13.36
N LEU A 461 -0.91 16.03 12.32
CA LEU A 461 0.24 15.12 12.37
C LEU A 461 1.25 15.54 13.44
N LYS A 462 1.46 16.85 13.65
CA LYS A 462 2.31 17.34 14.76
C LYS A 462 1.68 17.06 16.13
N GLN A 463 0.36 16.93 16.25
CA GLN A 463 -0.31 16.56 17.48
C GLN A 463 -0.25 15.04 17.73
N ILE A 464 -0.46 14.25 16.67
CA ILE A 464 -0.50 12.77 16.71
C ILE A 464 0.89 12.17 16.86
N SER A 465 1.84 12.53 15.99
CA SER A 465 3.09 11.78 15.80
C SER A 465 3.96 11.68 17.06
N ASP A 466 4.58 10.53 17.27
CA ASP A 466 5.58 10.33 18.32
C ASP A 466 6.93 11.02 18.00
N GLN A 467 7.77 11.13 19.02
CA GLN A 467 9.16 11.58 18.92
C GLN A 467 10.12 10.52 19.46
N ASN A 468 9.90 9.27 19.07
CA ASN A 468 10.55 8.12 19.68
C ASN A 468 12.07 8.28 19.78
N ASN A 469 12.57 8.03 20.98
CA ASN A 469 13.98 7.90 21.29
C ASN A 469 14.16 6.56 22.02
N PRO A 470 14.87 5.59 21.43
CA PRO A 470 15.07 4.27 22.01
C PRO A 470 15.63 4.29 23.45
N LEU A 471 16.51 5.25 23.77
CA LEU A 471 17.06 5.38 25.12
C LEU A 471 16.00 5.81 26.14
N ILE A 472 15.20 6.82 25.79
CA ILE A 472 14.11 7.31 26.64
C ILE A 472 13.03 6.26 26.79
N SER A 473 12.71 5.51 25.72
CA SER A 473 11.76 4.40 25.79
C SER A 473 12.21 3.32 26.78
N ARG A 474 13.49 2.92 26.77
CA ARG A 474 14.04 1.98 27.76
C ARG A 474 14.00 2.54 29.19
N LEU A 475 14.36 3.81 29.39
CA LEU A 475 14.31 4.46 30.70
C LEU A 475 12.89 4.55 31.24
N PHE A 476 11.93 4.91 30.39
CA PHE A 476 10.51 4.95 30.72
C PHE A 476 10.00 3.58 31.15
N LEU A 477 10.34 2.52 30.41
CA LEU A 477 9.98 1.16 30.77
C LEU A 477 10.64 0.71 32.08
N LYS A 478 11.88 1.10 32.38
CA LYS A 478 12.51 0.85 33.69
C LYS A 478 11.80 1.61 34.83
N ALA A 479 11.35 2.83 34.56
CA ALA A 479 10.57 3.59 35.54
C ALA A 479 9.25 2.91 35.90
N LEU A 480 8.62 2.16 34.98
CA LEU A 480 7.45 1.34 35.30
C LEU A 480 7.76 0.21 36.30
N ASP A 481 8.93 -0.44 36.20
CA ASP A 481 9.35 -1.45 37.18
C ASP A 481 9.52 -0.82 38.57
N LEU A 482 10.17 0.35 38.62
CA LEU A 482 10.37 1.10 39.87
C LEU A 482 9.02 1.53 40.48
N LEU A 483 8.07 1.98 39.67
CA LEU A 483 6.73 2.33 40.12
C LEU A 483 5.98 1.10 40.67
N TYR A 484 6.09 -0.05 39.99
CA TYR A 484 5.51 -1.30 40.45
C TYR A 484 6.05 -1.72 41.84
N ILE A 485 7.38 -1.70 42.00
CA ILE A 485 8.06 -2.04 43.26
C ILE A 485 7.70 -1.04 44.36
N ARG A 486 7.75 0.26 44.07
CA ARG A 486 7.38 1.33 45.01
C ARG A 486 5.95 1.17 45.52
N ASN A 487 5.00 0.93 44.62
CA ASN A 487 3.61 0.73 45.00
C ASN A 487 3.45 -0.51 45.90
N ARG A 488 4.20 -1.59 45.66
CA ARG A 488 4.19 -2.77 46.52
C ARG A 488 4.77 -2.48 47.91
N MET A 489 5.85 -1.69 47.99
CA MET A 489 6.42 -1.23 49.28
C MET A 489 5.44 -0.35 50.07
N LEU A 490 4.63 0.45 49.37
CA LEU A 490 3.57 1.27 49.97
C LEU A 490 2.31 0.47 50.36
N GLY A 491 2.36 -0.86 50.29
CA GLY A 491 1.27 -1.75 50.74
C GLY A 491 0.12 -1.91 49.74
N TYR A 492 0.24 -1.42 48.51
CA TYR A 492 -0.79 -1.65 47.48
C TYR A 492 -0.81 -3.12 47.05
N LYS A 493 -2.01 -3.70 46.87
CA LYS A 493 -2.21 -5.07 46.37
C LYS A 493 -2.09 -5.12 44.85
N ASN A 494 -1.03 -4.57 44.28
CA ASN A 494 -0.85 -4.35 42.85
C ASN A 494 -0.34 -5.59 42.09
N ARG A 495 -0.86 -6.80 42.36
CA ARG A 495 -0.40 -8.02 41.70
C ARG A 495 -0.80 -8.02 40.22
N ILE A 496 0.19 -7.94 39.32
CA ILE A 496 0.00 -8.06 37.87
C ILE A 496 0.26 -9.52 37.49
N LYS A 497 -0.76 -10.24 37.05
CA LYS A 497 -0.65 -11.60 36.50
C LYS A 497 -0.69 -11.49 34.98
N ILE A 498 0.25 -12.14 34.29
CA ILE A 498 0.28 -12.17 32.83
C ILE A 498 -0.02 -13.61 32.39
N THR A 499 -0.99 -13.79 31.49
CA THR A 499 -1.46 -15.10 31.01
C THR A 499 -1.62 -15.12 29.49
N GLY A 500 -1.95 -16.30 28.94
CA GLY A 500 -2.29 -16.48 27.54
C GLY A 500 -1.14 -17.03 26.68
N GLU A 501 -1.24 -16.84 25.37
CA GLU A 501 -0.38 -17.46 24.35
C GLU A 501 0.93 -16.68 24.10
N ILE A 502 1.61 -16.32 25.19
CA ILE A 502 2.82 -15.49 25.18
C ILE A 502 3.93 -16.13 24.34
N HIS A 503 4.13 -17.44 24.46
CA HIS A 503 5.14 -18.19 23.70
C HIS A 503 4.91 -18.12 22.19
N ARG A 504 3.65 -18.21 21.74
CA ARG A 504 3.31 -18.07 20.31
C ARG A 504 3.64 -16.67 19.83
N ILE A 505 3.24 -15.63 20.59
CA ILE A 505 3.53 -14.23 20.25
C ILE A 505 5.04 -13.99 20.17
N PHE A 506 5.81 -14.56 21.10
CA PHE A 506 7.26 -14.46 21.10
C PHE A 506 7.89 -15.06 19.83
N ASN A 507 7.39 -16.19 19.36
CA ASN A 507 7.89 -16.88 18.17
C ASN A 507 7.60 -16.14 16.87
N ILE A 508 6.48 -15.40 16.81
CA ILE A 508 6.06 -14.69 15.60
C ILE A 508 6.60 -13.24 15.53
N LYS A 509 7.04 -12.67 16.65
CA LYS A 509 7.41 -11.23 16.76
C LYS A 509 8.53 -10.76 15.82
N GLU A 510 9.41 -11.68 15.40
CA GLU A 510 10.53 -11.41 14.48
C GLU A 510 10.15 -11.57 13.01
N ARG A 511 9.09 -12.34 12.73
CA ARG A 511 8.66 -12.72 11.38
C ARG A 511 7.57 -11.78 10.83
N PHE A 512 6.64 -11.37 11.68
CA PHE A 512 5.43 -10.65 11.26
C PHE A 512 5.37 -9.23 11.86
N ASN A 513 4.68 -8.32 11.16
CA ASN A 513 4.34 -7.02 11.72
C ASN A 513 3.27 -7.23 12.80
N THR A 514 3.51 -6.70 14.01
CA THR A 514 2.64 -6.96 15.16
C THR A 514 1.75 -5.75 15.44
N LEU A 515 0.44 -5.94 15.38
CA LEU A 515 -0.55 -4.98 15.84
C LEU A 515 -1.21 -5.54 17.11
N TYR A 516 -0.85 -4.98 18.26
CA TYR A 516 -1.45 -5.28 19.54
C TYR A 516 -2.81 -4.58 19.63
N VAL A 517 -3.89 -5.36 19.58
CA VAL A 517 -5.27 -4.86 19.61
C VAL A 517 -5.83 -5.13 21.00
N MET A 518 -5.86 -4.09 21.83
CA MET A 518 -6.11 -4.23 23.27
C MET A 518 -7.51 -3.71 23.63
N ARG A 519 -8.22 -4.41 24.53
CA ARG A 519 -9.46 -3.89 25.13
C ARG A 519 -9.15 -2.71 26.04
N HIS A 520 -10.02 -1.70 26.04
CA HIS A 520 -9.84 -0.46 26.78
C HIS A 520 -10.89 -0.33 27.89
N LYS A 521 -10.51 -0.66 29.14
CA LYS A 521 -11.37 -0.53 30.31
C LYS A 521 -11.05 0.69 31.17
N ASN A 522 -9.79 1.14 31.16
CA ASN A 522 -9.32 2.30 31.90
C ASN A 522 -8.33 3.13 31.08
N VAL A 523 -8.32 4.46 31.29
CA VAL A 523 -7.36 5.39 30.65
C VAL A 523 -5.89 5.03 30.90
N ASN A 524 -5.59 4.29 31.96
CA ASN A 524 -4.23 3.88 32.34
C ASN A 524 -3.85 2.45 31.93
N ASP A 525 -4.71 1.73 31.18
CA ASP A 525 -4.46 0.33 30.78
C ASP A 525 -3.16 0.14 30.00
N PHE A 526 -2.82 1.11 29.16
CA PHE A 526 -1.61 1.04 28.34
C PHE A 526 -0.34 0.88 29.19
N PHE A 527 -0.31 1.34 30.46
CA PHE A 527 0.82 1.07 31.36
C PHE A 527 0.95 -0.41 31.71
N TYR A 528 -0.17 -1.08 31.98
CA TYR A 528 -0.21 -2.50 32.31
C TYR A 528 0.19 -3.35 31.10
N TYR A 529 -0.34 -3.02 29.91
CA TYR A 529 0.05 -3.71 28.68
C TYR A 529 1.53 -3.49 28.32
N LEU A 530 2.06 -2.27 28.43
CA LEU A 530 3.48 -2.00 28.18
C LEU A 530 4.40 -2.74 29.17
N TYR A 531 4.02 -2.78 30.46
CA TYR A 531 4.71 -3.58 31.46
C TYR A 531 4.72 -5.06 31.09
N ALA A 532 3.56 -5.60 30.68
CA ALA A 532 3.42 -7.01 30.34
C ALA A 532 4.19 -7.40 29.07
N ILE A 533 4.15 -6.58 28.02
CA ILE A 533 4.90 -6.76 26.77
C ILE A 533 6.40 -6.80 27.07
N LYS A 534 6.90 -5.85 27.87
CA LYS A 534 8.32 -5.76 28.23
C LYS A 534 8.77 -6.96 29.06
N HIS A 535 8.01 -7.36 30.08
CA HIS A 535 8.39 -8.46 30.98
C HIS A 535 8.44 -9.83 30.25
N ASN A 536 7.72 -9.96 29.13
CA ASN A 536 7.74 -11.15 28.29
C ASN A 536 8.67 -11.03 27.07
N SER A 537 9.55 -10.03 27.03
CA SER A 537 10.49 -9.79 25.93
C SER A 537 9.82 -9.71 24.55
N LEU A 538 8.59 -9.21 24.49
CA LEU A 538 7.85 -9.03 23.24
C LEU A 538 8.30 -7.77 22.50
N SER A 539 7.88 -7.63 21.24
CA SER A 539 8.22 -6.46 20.41
C SER A 539 7.65 -5.18 21.01
N LEU A 540 8.51 -4.23 21.40
CA LEU A 540 8.10 -2.96 22.01
C LEU A 540 7.32 -2.08 21.02
N PRO A 541 6.06 -1.73 21.32
CA PRO A 541 5.22 -1.00 20.38
C PRO A 541 5.35 0.52 20.51
N ARG A 542 4.98 1.22 19.43
CA ARG A 542 4.41 2.57 19.53
C ARG A 542 3.02 2.43 20.12
N PHE A 543 2.69 3.24 21.11
CA PHE A 543 1.46 3.04 21.88
C PHE A 543 0.54 4.24 21.84
N PHE A 544 -0.75 3.96 21.79
CA PHE A 544 -1.80 4.94 21.89
C PHE A 544 -1.80 5.61 23.28
N VAL A 545 -1.90 6.93 23.30
CA VAL A 545 -2.11 7.73 24.51
C VAL A 545 -3.37 8.59 24.33
N PRO A 546 -4.44 8.34 25.10
CA PRO A 546 -5.62 9.17 25.03
C PRO A 546 -5.34 10.55 25.65
N ASP A 547 -5.91 11.60 25.07
CA ASP A 547 -5.77 12.98 25.55
C ASP A 547 -6.46 13.26 26.89
N THR A 548 -7.32 12.35 27.34
CA THR A 548 -7.95 12.37 28.67
C THR A 548 -6.96 12.19 29.81
N VAL A 549 -5.84 11.49 29.54
CA VAL A 549 -4.68 11.50 30.44
C VAL A 549 -4.11 12.92 30.33
N LYS A 550 -4.52 13.85 31.21
CA LYS A 550 -4.03 15.24 31.28
C LYS A 550 -2.66 15.27 31.94
N PRO A 551 -1.56 15.13 31.19
CA PRO A 551 -0.27 14.96 31.80
C PRO A 551 0.35 16.37 31.94
N GLY A 552 1.08 16.63 33.01
CA GLY A 552 1.92 17.84 33.04
C GLY A 552 2.81 17.91 31.79
N PHE A 553 3.22 19.11 31.38
CA PHE A 553 4.03 19.32 30.17
C PHE A 553 5.20 18.32 30.04
N PHE A 554 5.93 18.10 31.14
CA PHE A 554 7.02 17.12 31.24
C PHE A 554 6.60 15.68 31.00
N TYR A 555 5.45 15.28 31.52
CA TYR A 555 4.95 13.92 31.37
C TYR A 555 4.52 13.65 29.93
N ARG A 556 3.86 14.62 29.28
CA ARG A 556 3.52 14.56 27.85
C ARG A 556 4.79 14.45 26.99
N TYR A 557 5.83 15.20 27.34
CA TYR A 557 7.13 15.15 26.66
C TYR A 557 7.78 13.76 26.77
N ILE A 558 7.79 13.16 27.96
CA ILE A 558 8.35 11.82 28.18
C ILE A 558 7.59 10.77 27.38
N LEU A 559 6.25 10.75 27.46
CA LEU A 559 5.41 9.79 26.73
C LEU A 559 5.65 9.83 25.22
N ARG A 560 5.73 11.03 24.63
CA ARG A 560 5.97 11.15 23.18
C ARG A 560 7.35 10.63 22.78
N ARG A 561 8.35 10.79 23.63
CA ARG A 561 9.72 10.32 23.38
C ARG A 561 9.91 8.84 23.71
N SER A 562 9.04 8.23 24.51
CA SER A 562 9.05 6.79 24.75
C SER A 562 8.31 5.98 23.68
N GLY A 563 7.65 6.65 22.72
CA GLY A 563 6.93 6.02 21.61
C GLY A 563 5.40 6.21 21.65
N GLY A 564 4.90 7.05 22.55
CA GLY A 564 3.49 7.38 22.66
C GLY A 564 3.02 8.36 21.57
N PHE A 565 2.01 7.98 20.79
CA PHE A 565 1.30 8.89 19.90
C PHE A 565 -0.01 9.33 20.55
N ILE A 566 -0.29 10.63 20.50
CA ILE A 566 -1.39 11.23 21.28
C ILE A 566 -2.60 11.38 20.39
N VAL A 567 -3.71 10.78 20.81
CA VAL A 567 -4.98 10.86 20.09
C VAL A 567 -5.94 11.75 20.86
N HIS A 568 -6.42 12.78 20.16
CA HIS A 568 -7.40 13.71 20.67
C HIS A 568 -8.80 13.18 20.40
N THR A 569 -9.40 12.53 21.39
CA THR A 569 -10.71 11.86 21.24
C THR A 569 -11.81 12.84 20.83
N SER A 570 -11.73 14.08 21.32
CA SER A 570 -12.62 15.20 20.96
C SER A 570 -12.53 15.66 19.50
N LYS A 571 -11.49 15.25 18.77
CA LYS A 571 -11.22 15.60 17.37
C LYS A 571 -11.49 14.47 16.39
N LEU A 572 -11.89 13.29 16.86
CA LEU A 572 -12.14 12.14 15.99
C LEU A 572 -13.31 12.36 15.03
N GLU A 573 -14.25 13.26 15.37
CA GLU A 573 -15.31 13.73 14.46
C GLU A 573 -14.76 14.51 13.25
N ASN A 574 -13.56 15.12 13.37
CA ASN A 574 -12.94 15.80 12.25
C ASN A 574 -12.37 14.76 11.25
N HIS A 575 -12.94 14.71 10.05
CA HIS A 575 -12.54 13.78 8.99
C HIS A 575 -11.05 13.87 8.64
N ILE A 576 -10.47 15.07 8.54
CA ILE A 576 -9.04 15.24 8.24
C ILE A 576 -8.18 14.73 9.41
N TYR A 577 -8.61 14.96 10.66
CA TYR A 577 -7.91 14.45 11.84
C TYR A 577 -7.91 12.92 11.87
N ARG A 578 -9.07 12.30 11.64
CA ARG A 578 -9.23 10.85 11.53
C ARG A 578 -8.35 10.28 10.42
N GLU A 579 -8.34 10.89 9.25
CA GLU A 579 -7.48 10.46 8.14
C GLU A 579 -5.99 10.57 8.49
N CYS A 580 -5.58 11.67 9.15
CA CYS A 580 -4.20 11.81 9.64
C CYS A 580 -3.80 10.67 10.57
N LEU A 581 -4.70 10.23 11.45
CA LEU A 581 -4.47 9.12 12.36
C LEU A 581 -4.36 7.80 11.59
N ILE A 582 -5.28 7.52 10.66
CA ILE A 582 -5.28 6.32 9.81
C ILE A 582 -3.97 6.21 9.04
N GLN A 583 -3.59 7.26 8.32
CA GLN A 583 -2.38 7.28 7.51
C GLN A 583 -1.11 7.18 8.36
N TYR A 584 -1.13 7.73 9.58
CA TYR A 584 -0.01 7.60 10.52
C TYR A 584 0.16 6.16 11.02
N LEU A 585 -0.94 5.50 11.42
CA LEU A 585 -0.91 4.12 11.89
C LEU A 585 -0.54 3.16 10.75
N SER A 586 -1.11 3.37 9.56
CA SER A 586 -0.73 2.66 8.33
C SER A 586 0.78 2.78 8.10
N ALA A 587 1.32 4.01 8.08
CA ALA A 587 2.75 4.22 7.90
C ALA A 587 3.62 3.51 8.96
N LEU A 588 3.23 3.46 10.22
CA LEU A 588 3.98 2.73 11.25
C LEU A 588 3.98 1.22 10.96
N ILE A 589 2.81 0.64 10.69
CA ILE A 589 2.65 -0.80 10.45
C ILE A 589 3.37 -1.21 9.16
N SER A 590 3.24 -0.45 8.07
CA SER A 590 3.92 -0.67 6.77
C SER A 590 5.45 -0.75 6.89
N HIS A 591 6.02 -0.07 7.88
CA HIS A 591 7.46 -0.02 8.13
C HIS A 591 7.92 -1.00 9.22
N GLY A 592 7.03 -1.92 9.63
CA GLY A 592 7.33 -2.97 10.60
C GLY A 592 7.47 -2.48 12.04
N VAL A 593 6.95 -1.28 12.33
CA VAL A 593 6.90 -0.75 13.68
C VAL A 593 5.72 -1.40 14.40
N PRO A 594 5.94 -2.15 15.50
CA PRO A 594 4.84 -2.72 16.27
C PRO A 594 3.98 -1.59 16.85
N VAL A 595 2.66 -1.76 16.84
CA VAL A 595 1.72 -0.75 17.33
C VAL A 595 0.82 -1.35 18.39
N LEU A 596 0.59 -0.62 19.47
CA LEU A 596 -0.41 -0.90 20.49
C LEU A 596 -1.54 0.10 20.33
N PHE A 597 -2.71 -0.43 19.98
CA PHE A 597 -3.89 0.34 19.63
C PHE A 597 -5.10 -0.15 20.43
N PHE A 598 -5.96 0.81 20.78
CA PHE A 598 -7.24 0.56 21.45
C PHE A 598 -8.38 0.90 20.48
N PRO A 599 -9.12 -0.10 19.97
CA PRO A 599 -10.20 0.15 19.03
C PRO A 599 -11.36 0.99 19.58
N GLU A 600 -11.65 0.87 20.86
CA GLU A 600 -12.80 1.53 21.50
C GLU A 600 -12.59 3.04 21.69
N LEU A 601 -11.34 3.55 21.55
CA LEU A 601 -10.87 4.95 21.66
C LEU A 601 -11.20 5.70 22.96
N LYS A 602 -12.27 5.31 23.67
CA LYS A 602 -12.64 5.67 25.04
C LYS A 602 -12.86 4.38 25.83
N PRO A 603 -12.59 4.39 27.15
CA PRO A 603 -12.89 3.23 27.97
C PRO A 603 -14.39 2.93 27.97
N ALA A 604 -14.78 1.68 27.75
CA ALA A 604 -16.19 1.29 27.77
C ALA A 604 -16.81 1.56 29.15
N THR A 605 -17.88 2.35 29.21
CA THR A 605 -18.67 2.58 30.43
C THR A 605 -19.61 1.43 30.75
N GLU A 606 -19.92 0.60 29.75
CA GLU A 606 -20.82 -0.55 29.85
C GLU A 606 -20.05 -1.85 29.51
N SER A 607 -20.44 -2.96 30.15
CA SER A 607 -19.85 -4.28 29.92
C SER A 607 -20.16 -4.86 28.53
N VAL A 608 -21.05 -4.21 27.77
CA VAL A 608 -21.36 -4.54 26.38
C VAL A 608 -20.18 -4.11 25.52
N ILE A 609 -19.57 -5.05 24.82
CA ILE A 609 -18.52 -4.74 23.85
C ILE A 609 -19.16 -3.85 22.79
N SER A 610 -18.80 -2.56 22.82
CA SER A 610 -19.23 -1.60 21.82
C SER A 610 -18.82 -2.12 20.44
N SER A 611 -19.66 -1.91 19.42
CA SER A 611 -19.28 -2.19 18.04
C SER A 611 -17.93 -1.52 17.78
N LEU A 612 -16.89 -2.31 17.57
CA LEU A 612 -15.54 -1.85 17.23
C LEU A 612 -15.69 -0.74 16.18
N GLY A 613 -15.33 0.50 16.49
CA GLY A 613 -15.80 1.63 15.70
C GLY A 613 -15.33 1.59 14.24
N GLU A 614 -16.10 2.20 13.32
CA GLU A 614 -15.76 2.36 11.89
C GLU A 614 -14.31 2.80 11.64
N ASN A 615 -13.73 3.55 12.58
CA ASN A 615 -12.35 4.02 12.52
C ASN A 615 -11.32 2.86 12.53
N PHE A 616 -11.55 1.81 13.32
CA PHE A 616 -10.66 0.64 13.35
C PHE A 616 -10.74 -0.15 12.04
N PHE A 617 -11.94 -0.30 11.49
CA PHE A 617 -12.16 -0.88 10.16
C PHE A 617 -11.44 -0.09 9.06
N GLN A 618 -11.55 1.24 9.07
CA GLN A 618 -10.85 2.11 8.10
C GLN A 618 -9.32 2.03 8.24
N ILE A 619 -8.80 1.87 9.46
CA ILE A 619 -7.37 1.63 9.71
C ILE A 619 -6.96 0.29 9.09
N LEU A 620 -7.67 -0.79 9.39
CA LEU A 620 -7.37 -2.12 8.84
C LEU A 620 -7.45 -2.14 7.31
N ASN A 621 -8.48 -1.53 6.74
CA ASN A 621 -8.65 -1.37 5.30
C ASN A 621 -7.47 -0.60 4.66
N GLY A 622 -7.12 0.56 5.23
CA GLY A 622 -5.98 1.36 4.76
C GLY A 622 -4.63 0.66 4.90
N VAL A 623 -4.49 -0.31 5.80
CA VAL A 623 -3.26 -1.10 5.93
C VAL A 623 -3.27 -2.32 4.99
N MET A 624 -4.42 -2.97 4.82
CA MET A 624 -4.57 -4.19 4.01
C MET A 624 -4.45 -3.96 2.52
N PHE A 625 -5.10 -2.94 1.98
CA PHE A 625 -5.11 -2.69 0.54
C PHE A 625 -3.86 -1.94 0.07
N GLN A 626 -3.14 -1.27 0.98
CA GLN A 626 -1.94 -0.52 0.65
C GLN A 626 -0.65 -1.35 0.78
N GLU A 627 -0.67 -2.50 1.48
CA GLU A 627 0.56 -3.23 1.81
C GLU A 627 0.46 -4.73 1.56
N SER A 628 1.57 -5.32 1.10
CA SER A 628 1.74 -6.77 0.84
C SER A 628 2.43 -7.52 2.01
N THR A 629 2.39 -6.95 3.22
CA THR A 629 3.03 -7.54 4.43
C THR A 629 1.98 -8.12 5.35
N GLU A 630 2.23 -9.30 5.90
CA GLU A 630 1.33 -9.92 6.87
C GLU A 630 1.35 -9.19 8.21
N ILE A 631 0.17 -9.09 8.79
CA ILE A 631 -0.05 -8.46 10.07
C ILE A 631 -0.59 -9.51 11.02
N ALA A 632 0.16 -9.76 12.08
CA ALA A 632 -0.32 -10.49 13.23
C ALA A 632 -1.07 -9.53 14.14
N LEU A 633 -2.38 -9.68 14.20
CA LEU A 633 -3.22 -9.07 15.22
C LEU A 633 -3.00 -9.86 16.50
N VAL A 634 -2.59 -9.19 17.57
CA VAL A 634 -2.42 -9.79 18.90
C VAL A 634 -3.50 -9.21 19.80
N PRO A 635 -4.64 -9.91 19.96
CA PRO A 635 -5.68 -9.47 20.87
C PRO A 635 -5.17 -9.57 22.31
N GLY A 636 -5.57 -8.63 23.15
CA GLY A 636 -5.31 -8.72 24.58
C GLY A 636 -6.41 -8.14 25.42
N GLU A 637 -6.58 -8.74 26.59
CA GLU A 637 -7.65 -8.49 27.54
C GLU A 637 -7.08 -8.13 28.91
N ILE A 638 -7.75 -7.23 29.62
CA ILE A 638 -7.39 -6.81 30.97
C ILE A 638 -8.59 -7.00 31.91
N SER A 639 -8.36 -7.62 33.07
CA SER A 639 -9.40 -7.82 34.07
C SER A 639 -8.94 -7.33 35.45
N TYR A 640 -9.78 -6.53 36.11
CA TYR A 640 -9.48 -5.99 37.44
C TYR A 640 -10.08 -6.86 38.53
N ASN A 641 -9.24 -7.40 39.40
CA ASN A 641 -9.71 -8.38 40.39
C ASN A 641 -10.51 -7.75 41.54
N ASN A 642 -10.34 -6.45 41.78
CA ASN A 642 -10.78 -5.78 43.00
C ASN A 642 -11.64 -4.52 42.75
N LEU A 643 -11.99 -4.21 41.51
CA LEU A 643 -12.75 -3.01 41.17
C LEU A 643 -14.20 -3.34 40.84
N VAL A 644 -15.12 -2.52 41.36
CA VAL A 644 -16.54 -2.56 40.96
C VAL A 644 -16.73 -1.81 39.64
N ASN A 645 -16.17 -0.59 39.55
CA ASN A 645 -16.18 0.19 38.31
C ASN A 645 -14.76 0.24 37.72
N GLU A 646 -14.54 -0.52 36.65
CA GLU A 646 -13.25 -0.62 35.95
C GLU A 646 -12.91 0.67 35.18
N SER A 647 -13.91 1.48 34.81
CA SER A 647 -13.74 2.74 34.06
C SER A 647 -13.31 3.94 34.90
N ALA A 648 -13.39 3.84 36.23
CA ALA A 648 -13.02 4.93 37.13
C ALA A 648 -11.51 5.26 37.00
N VAL A 649 -11.15 6.54 36.82
CA VAL A 649 -9.73 6.95 36.74
C VAL A 649 -9.03 6.63 38.06
N LYS A 650 -8.05 5.72 38.03
CA LYS A 650 -7.28 5.31 39.20
C LYS A 650 -5.79 5.58 39.02
N PRO A 651 -5.01 5.69 40.11
CA PRO A 651 -3.57 5.89 40.01
C PRO A 651 -2.87 4.71 39.34
N VAL A 652 -1.83 5.01 38.59
CA VAL A 652 -1.07 4.05 37.76
C VAL A 652 -0.50 2.89 38.59
N MET A 653 -0.74 1.66 38.15
CA MET A 653 -0.11 0.41 38.66
C MET A 653 -0.33 0.13 40.16
N LYS A 654 -1.49 0.49 40.72
CA LYS A 654 -1.85 0.20 42.12
C LYS A 654 -2.81 -0.99 42.30
N GLU A 655 -3.53 -1.36 41.25
CA GLU A 655 -4.55 -2.40 41.31
C GLU A 655 -4.03 -3.80 40.95
N ALA A 656 -4.70 -4.83 41.48
CA ALA A 656 -4.49 -6.22 41.07
C ALA A 656 -5.15 -6.46 39.71
N VAL A 657 -4.36 -6.83 38.73
CA VAL A 657 -4.79 -6.93 37.33
C VAL A 657 -4.31 -8.25 36.73
N THR A 658 -5.16 -8.87 35.93
CA THR A 658 -4.77 -9.97 35.04
C THR A 658 -4.73 -9.44 33.61
N VAL A 659 -3.58 -9.54 32.95
CA VAL A 659 -3.39 -9.21 31.52
C VAL A 659 -3.27 -10.51 30.76
N ASN A 660 -4.20 -10.76 29.84
CA ASN A 660 -4.22 -11.96 29.01
C ASN A 660 -3.88 -11.59 27.57
N PHE A 661 -2.90 -12.27 26.97
CA PHE A 661 -2.64 -12.16 25.54
C PHE A 661 -3.22 -13.36 24.79
N SER A 662 -4.17 -13.08 23.92
CA SER A 662 -4.89 -14.10 23.16
C SER A 662 -4.02 -14.72 22.07
N ASN A 663 -4.54 -15.78 21.45
CA ASN A 663 -3.90 -16.37 20.28
C ASN A 663 -3.83 -15.31 19.15
N PRO A 664 -2.66 -15.11 18.52
CA PRO A 664 -2.54 -14.19 17.39
C PRO A 664 -3.46 -14.60 16.24
N LEU A 665 -4.10 -13.60 15.64
CA LEU A 665 -4.89 -13.76 14.43
C LEU A 665 -4.09 -13.20 13.26
N PHE A 666 -3.98 -13.95 12.17
CA PHE A 666 -3.28 -13.49 10.97
C PHE A 666 -4.30 -12.89 10.02
N LEU A 667 -4.00 -11.71 9.49
CA LEU A 667 -4.95 -11.01 8.64
C LEU A 667 -5.20 -11.77 7.32
N SER A 668 -4.21 -12.56 6.87
CA SER A 668 -4.37 -13.52 5.77
C SER A 668 -5.39 -14.64 6.04
N ASP A 669 -5.68 -14.99 7.30
CA ASP A 669 -6.65 -16.04 7.61
C ASP A 669 -8.08 -15.61 7.22
N PHE A 670 -8.35 -14.29 7.25
CA PHE A 670 -9.67 -13.73 6.96
C PHE A 670 -9.88 -13.42 5.46
N THR A 671 -8.88 -13.60 4.59
CA THR A 671 -9.01 -13.26 3.16
C THR A 671 -9.95 -14.19 2.38
N ARG A 672 -10.37 -15.29 3.00
CA ARG A 672 -11.26 -16.31 2.41
C ARG A 672 -12.73 -16.09 2.73
N GLU A 673 -13.05 -15.17 3.64
CA GLU A 673 -14.41 -14.92 4.08
C GLU A 673 -15.09 -13.92 3.15
N THR A 674 -16.34 -14.20 2.76
CA THR A 674 -17.13 -13.41 1.80
C THR A 674 -17.32 -11.94 2.20
N ASN A 675 -17.14 -11.61 3.48
CA ASN A 675 -17.09 -10.25 4.02
C ASN A 675 -15.96 -10.09 5.07
N MET A 676 -14.71 -10.25 4.63
CA MET A 676 -13.49 -10.10 5.43
C MET A 676 -13.46 -8.87 6.35
N LEU A 677 -14.01 -7.74 5.89
CA LEU A 677 -13.98 -6.48 6.64
C LEU A 677 -14.96 -6.45 7.79
N VAL A 678 -16.04 -7.25 7.78
CA VAL A 678 -17.01 -7.34 8.88
C VAL A 678 -16.55 -8.36 9.93
N SER A 679 -15.93 -9.45 9.47
CA SER A 679 -15.63 -10.61 10.31
C SER A 679 -14.47 -10.42 11.29
N VAL A 680 -13.45 -9.61 10.96
CA VAL A 680 -12.27 -9.43 11.84
C VAL A 680 -12.67 -8.81 13.19
N PRO A 681 -13.44 -7.71 13.24
CA PRO A 681 -13.97 -7.20 14.50
C PRO A 681 -14.86 -8.15 15.28
N ASP A 682 -15.70 -8.93 14.62
CA ASP A 682 -16.53 -9.93 15.29
C ASP A 682 -15.66 -11.02 15.95
N HIS A 683 -14.66 -11.53 15.24
CA HIS A 683 -13.69 -12.47 15.81
C HIS A 683 -12.89 -11.88 16.96
N LEU A 684 -12.46 -10.62 16.87
CA LEU A 684 -11.74 -9.94 17.97
C LEU A 684 -12.61 -9.83 19.23
N ARG A 685 -13.89 -9.48 19.04
CA ARG A 685 -14.90 -9.43 20.12
C ARG A 685 -15.05 -10.79 20.78
N ASP A 686 -15.25 -11.85 19.99
CA ASP A 686 -15.45 -13.20 20.50
C ASP A 686 -14.22 -13.73 21.25
N VAL A 687 -13.02 -13.39 20.76
CA VAL A 687 -11.76 -13.69 21.45
C VAL A 687 -11.69 -12.99 22.80
N TRP A 688 -12.02 -11.70 22.89
CA TRP A 688 -12.04 -10.99 24.17
C TRP A 688 -13.07 -11.54 25.16
N ILE A 689 -14.27 -11.89 24.70
CA ILE A 689 -15.30 -12.54 25.54
C ILE A 689 -14.76 -13.86 26.08
N ALA A 690 -14.16 -14.68 25.22
CA ALA A 690 -13.61 -15.97 25.60
C ALA A 690 -12.46 -15.83 26.61
N ASP A 691 -11.64 -14.79 26.47
CA ASP A 691 -10.46 -14.55 27.30
C ASP A 691 -10.73 -13.74 28.58
N GLU A 692 -11.92 -13.14 28.73
CA GLU A 692 -12.29 -12.39 29.92
C GLU A 692 -12.32 -13.29 31.17
N VAL A 693 -11.63 -12.86 32.22
CA VAL A 693 -11.48 -13.65 33.46
C VAL A 693 -12.77 -13.62 34.26
N ILE A 694 -13.38 -14.79 34.46
CA ILE A 694 -14.54 -14.91 35.35
C ILE A 694 -14.06 -14.82 36.81
N LEU A 695 -14.52 -13.79 37.50
CA LEU A 695 -14.26 -13.58 38.92
C LEU A 695 -15.35 -14.22 39.78
N PRO A 696 -15.05 -14.62 41.03
CA PRO A 696 -16.01 -15.26 41.91
C PRO A 696 -17.32 -14.48 42.10
N HIS A 697 -17.25 -13.15 42.13
CA HIS A 697 -18.42 -12.30 42.30
C HIS A 697 -19.30 -12.24 41.04
N HIS A 698 -18.77 -12.42 39.83
CA HIS A 698 -19.59 -12.52 38.61
C HIS A 698 -20.58 -13.70 38.72
N ILE A 699 -20.12 -14.83 39.25
CA ILE A 699 -20.93 -16.06 39.42
C ILE A 699 -22.05 -15.83 40.40
N LEU A 700 -21.73 -15.24 41.56
CA LEU A 700 -22.74 -14.95 42.57
C LEU A 700 -23.75 -13.91 42.08
N CYS A 701 -23.31 -12.90 41.32
CA CYS A 701 -24.21 -11.94 40.68
C CYS A 701 -25.15 -12.59 39.68
N GLY A 702 -24.65 -13.48 38.80
CA GLY A 702 -25.51 -14.21 37.86
C GLY A 702 -26.55 -15.10 38.55
N MET A 703 -26.17 -15.78 39.62
CA MET A 703 -27.11 -16.55 40.44
C MET A 703 -28.14 -15.66 41.16
N LEU A 704 -27.74 -14.48 41.62
CA LEU A 704 -28.64 -13.50 42.22
C LEU A 704 -29.63 -12.98 41.18
N GLU A 705 -29.18 -12.63 39.99
CA GLU A 705 -30.02 -12.17 38.89
C GLU A 705 -31.09 -13.23 38.51
N GLU A 706 -30.71 -14.50 38.36
CA GLU A 706 -31.66 -15.61 38.09
C GLU A 706 -32.69 -15.86 39.20
N ASN A 707 -32.39 -15.43 40.43
CA ASN A 707 -33.28 -15.61 41.59
C ASN A 707 -33.92 -14.27 42.01
N ASN A 708 -34.14 -13.34 41.07
CA ASN A 708 -34.78 -12.04 41.33
C ASN A 708 -34.07 -11.25 42.46
N TYR A 709 -32.75 -11.26 42.47
CA TYR A 709 -31.87 -10.52 43.38
C TYR A 709 -31.93 -10.93 44.86
N ILE A 710 -32.58 -12.05 45.18
CA ILE A 710 -32.72 -12.58 46.54
C ILE A 710 -32.52 -14.10 46.54
N ILE A 711 -31.60 -14.62 47.35
CA ILE A 711 -31.35 -16.06 47.43
C ILE A 711 -30.95 -16.50 48.84
N GLN A 712 -31.43 -17.67 49.27
CA GLN A 712 -31.01 -18.26 50.55
C GLN A 712 -29.53 -18.66 50.50
N THR A 713 -28.79 -18.39 51.57
CA THR A 713 -27.32 -18.58 51.64
C THR A 713 -26.90 -20.02 51.30
N ASP A 714 -27.64 -21.02 51.80
CA ASP A 714 -27.32 -22.43 51.55
C ASP A 714 -27.67 -22.88 50.13
N LYS A 715 -28.76 -22.33 49.55
CA LYS A 715 -29.13 -22.55 48.15
C LYS A 715 -28.04 -21.98 47.22
N LEU A 716 -27.52 -20.79 47.52
CA LEU A 716 -26.41 -20.19 46.77
C LEU A 716 -25.15 -21.05 46.85
N LYS A 717 -24.72 -21.45 48.06
CA LYS A 717 -23.53 -22.31 48.26
C LYS A 717 -23.61 -23.65 47.53
N LYS A 718 -24.76 -24.33 47.59
CA LYS A 718 -24.97 -25.63 46.93
C LYS A 718 -25.14 -25.50 45.41
N GLY A 719 -25.68 -24.38 44.95
CA GLY A 719 -25.98 -24.12 43.53
C GLY A 719 -24.79 -23.72 42.66
N ILE A 720 -23.66 -23.26 43.23
CA ILE A 720 -22.50 -22.76 42.45
C ILE A 720 -22.04 -23.74 41.37
N ASN A 721 -21.80 -25.00 41.72
CA ASN A 721 -21.32 -25.99 40.73
C ASN A 721 -22.37 -26.26 39.64
N ARG A 722 -23.65 -26.28 40.01
CA ARG A 722 -24.75 -26.49 39.05
C ARG A 722 -24.84 -25.33 38.06
N PHE A 723 -24.72 -24.09 38.54
CA PHE A 723 -24.76 -22.87 37.73
C PHE A 723 -23.56 -22.76 36.78
N ILE A 724 -22.36 -23.16 37.26
CA ILE A 724 -21.15 -23.20 36.43
C ILE A 724 -21.30 -24.25 35.32
N ASN A 725 -21.73 -25.47 35.68
CA ASN A 725 -21.90 -26.57 34.73
C ASN A 725 -22.99 -26.30 33.68
N SER A 726 -24.10 -25.66 34.07
CA SER A 726 -25.19 -25.35 33.14
C SER A 726 -24.81 -24.33 32.05
N ARG A 727 -23.69 -23.64 32.22
CA ARG A 727 -23.15 -22.64 31.27
C ARG A 727 -21.88 -23.11 30.56
N GLY A 728 -21.48 -24.37 30.74
CA GLY A 728 -20.27 -24.92 30.13
C GLY A 728 -18.96 -24.28 30.61
N ILE A 729 -18.98 -23.55 31.73
CA ILE A 729 -17.81 -22.81 32.23
C ILE A 729 -16.89 -23.75 33.02
N VAL A 730 -15.59 -23.74 32.74
CA VAL A 730 -14.59 -24.50 33.51
C VAL A 730 -13.77 -23.56 34.40
N LEU A 731 -13.72 -23.84 35.70
CA LEU A 731 -12.98 -23.05 36.69
C LEU A 731 -12.14 -23.95 37.60
N ASP A 732 -10.87 -23.59 37.79
CA ASP A 732 -9.91 -24.27 38.67
C ASP A 732 -10.12 -23.94 40.18
N LYS A 733 -11.26 -23.34 40.55
CA LYS A 733 -11.54 -22.87 41.91
C LYS A 733 -12.64 -23.69 42.57
N ASN A 734 -12.39 -24.20 43.77
CA ASN A 734 -13.40 -24.92 44.57
C ASN A 734 -14.59 -24.02 44.94
N ARG A 735 -15.83 -24.56 44.96
CA ARG A 735 -17.07 -23.89 45.38
C ARG A 735 -16.94 -23.06 46.67
N LYS A 736 -16.19 -23.56 47.67
CA LYS A 736 -15.99 -22.85 48.95
C LYS A 736 -15.23 -21.54 48.75
N HIS A 737 -14.20 -21.56 47.90
CA HIS A 737 -13.39 -20.39 47.58
C HIS A 737 -14.19 -19.37 46.76
N ILE A 738 -14.96 -19.84 45.77
CA ILE A 738 -15.84 -18.98 44.95
C ILE A 738 -16.84 -18.24 45.84
N PHE A 739 -17.53 -18.96 46.71
CA PHE A 739 -18.49 -18.35 47.63
C PHE A 739 -17.81 -17.34 48.56
N HIS A 740 -16.69 -17.71 49.19
CA HIS A 740 -16.03 -16.87 50.18
C HIS A 740 -15.49 -15.56 49.57
N GLU A 741 -14.70 -15.65 48.50
CA GLU A 741 -14.09 -14.47 47.88
C GLU A 741 -15.14 -13.62 47.14
N GLY A 742 -16.15 -14.25 46.52
CA GLY A 742 -17.25 -13.53 45.89
C GLY A 742 -18.06 -12.73 46.91
N MET A 743 -18.48 -13.35 48.01
CA MET A 743 -19.24 -12.66 49.07
C MET A 743 -18.41 -11.58 49.76
N LYS A 744 -17.12 -11.83 50.01
CA LYS A 744 -16.20 -10.83 50.57
C LYS A 744 -16.12 -9.59 49.69
N PHE A 745 -16.08 -9.76 48.37
CA PHE A 745 -16.10 -8.64 47.43
C PHE A 745 -17.45 -7.91 47.44
N LEU A 746 -18.57 -8.63 47.32
CA LEU A 746 -19.90 -8.02 47.21
C LEU A 746 -20.30 -7.27 48.49
N VAL A 747 -20.02 -7.85 49.66
CA VAL A 747 -20.32 -7.20 50.96
C VAL A 747 -19.41 -6.01 51.20
N LYS A 748 -18.10 -6.13 50.93
CA LYS A 748 -17.14 -5.02 51.13
C LYS A 748 -17.52 -3.78 50.31
N ASN A 749 -18.07 -3.98 49.12
CA ASN A 749 -18.45 -2.89 48.23
C ASN A 749 -19.92 -2.48 48.37
N GLY A 750 -20.66 -2.99 49.36
CA GLY A 750 -22.06 -2.58 49.61
C GLY A 750 -23.05 -3.03 48.53
N ILE A 751 -22.70 -4.04 47.72
CA ILE A 751 -23.55 -4.52 46.60
C ILE A 751 -24.66 -5.45 47.11
N VAL A 752 -24.38 -6.20 48.18
CA VAL A 752 -25.32 -7.16 48.79
C VAL A 752 -25.33 -7.04 50.31
N SER A 753 -26.49 -7.30 50.91
CA SER A 753 -26.67 -7.47 52.36
C SER A 753 -26.88 -8.94 52.70
N ARG A 754 -26.50 -9.34 53.91
CA ARG A 754 -26.77 -10.68 54.45
C ARG A 754 -27.63 -10.51 55.70
N LYS A 755 -28.90 -10.89 55.63
CA LYS A 755 -29.87 -10.85 56.73
C LYS A 755 -30.67 -12.15 56.79
N ASP A 756 -30.90 -12.67 57.99
CA ASP A 756 -31.81 -13.81 58.26
C ASP A 756 -31.62 -15.01 57.32
N ASN A 757 -30.36 -15.38 57.08
CA ASN A 757 -29.97 -16.48 56.20
C ASN A 757 -30.21 -16.27 54.69
N TYR A 758 -30.68 -15.09 54.27
CA TYR A 758 -30.79 -14.65 52.88
C TYR A 758 -29.67 -13.68 52.50
N ILE A 759 -29.35 -13.67 51.21
CA ILE A 759 -28.48 -12.69 50.55
C ILE A 759 -29.39 -11.87 49.64
N THR A 760 -29.46 -10.57 49.90
CA THR A 760 -30.31 -9.62 49.16
C THR A 760 -29.44 -8.58 48.48
N SER A 761 -29.74 -8.28 47.23
CA SER A 761 -29.11 -7.16 46.52
C SER A 761 -29.43 -5.82 47.17
N ILE A 762 -28.45 -4.92 47.15
CA ILE A 762 -28.60 -3.49 47.47
C ILE A 762 -28.56 -2.67 46.16
N GLU A 763 -27.73 -3.07 45.19
CA GLU A 763 -27.56 -2.41 43.90
C GLU A 763 -27.85 -3.38 42.73
N ASN A 764 -29.12 -3.43 42.27
CA ASN A 764 -29.53 -4.35 41.20
C ASN A 764 -28.81 -4.07 39.87
N GLU A 765 -28.59 -2.80 39.52
CA GLU A 765 -27.87 -2.44 38.29
C GLU A 765 -26.42 -2.92 38.30
N THR A 766 -25.73 -2.80 39.44
CA THR A 766 -24.35 -3.29 39.59
C THR A 766 -24.29 -4.81 39.48
N ILE A 767 -25.28 -5.53 40.05
CA ILE A 767 -25.37 -6.99 39.90
C ILE A 767 -25.58 -7.37 38.44
N LYS A 768 -26.53 -6.75 37.75
CA LYS A 768 -26.81 -7.00 36.32
C LYS A 768 -25.60 -6.73 35.43
N ARG A 769 -24.84 -5.67 35.73
CA ARG A 769 -23.59 -5.37 35.01
C ARG A 769 -22.53 -6.45 35.25
N LEU A 770 -22.31 -6.86 36.50
CA LEU A 770 -21.31 -7.88 36.84
C LEU A 770 -21.70 -9.30 36.38
N SER A 771 -22.99 -9.62 36.30
CA SER A 771 -23.48 -10.92 35.78
C SER A 771 -23.39 -11.03 34.27
N SER A 772 -23.49 -9.91 33.53
CA SER A 772 -23.43 -9.88 32.06
C SER A 772 -22.19 -10.56 31.48
N VAL A 773 -21.04 -10.45 32.16
CA VAL A 773 -19.77 -11.09 31.76
C VAL A 773 -19.92 -12.61 31.63
N ILE A 774 -20.65 -13.24 32.55
CA ILE A 774 -20.89 -14.69 32.51
C ILE A 774 -21.88 -15.06 31.43
N ASN A 775 -22.93 -14.27 31.24
CA ASN A 775 -23.94 -14.55 30.23
C ASN A 775 -23.36 -14.41 28.81
N MET A 776 -22.53 -13.38 28.56
CA MET A 776 -21.81 -13.21 27.30
C MET A 776 -20.86 -14.38 27.03
N LYS A 777 -20.12 -14.82 28.06
CA LYS A 777 -19.19 -15.94 27.93
C LYS A 777 -19.89 -17.28 27.70
N ALA A 778 -21.05 -17.50 28.32
CA ALA A 778 -21.88 -18.68 28.07
C ALA A 778 -22.42 -18.67 26.62
N ALA A 779 -22.94 -17.53 26.14
CA ALA A 779 -23.43 -17.40 24.78
C ALA A 779 -22.33 -17.64 23.72
N SER A 780 -21.11 -17.16 23.98
CA SER A 780 -19.96 -17.42 23.10
C SER A 780 -19.53 -18.90 23.07
N LEU A 781 -19.74 -19.64 24.16
CA LEU A 781 -19.47 -21.08 24.21
C LEU A 781 -20.56 -21.91 23.51
N GLU A 782 -21.81 -21.46 23.49
CA GLU A 782 -22.90 -22.13 22.75
C GLU A 782 -22.80 -21.95 21.23
N GLN A 783 -22.13 -20.89 20.76
CA GLN A 783 -21.88 -20.63 19.33
C GLN A 783 -20.69 -21.40 18.75
N LYS A 784 -19.80 -21.95 19.59
CA LYS A 784 -18.62 -22.74 19.20
C LYS A 784 -18.93 -24.23 19.27
#